data_AF-A2CB09-F1
#
_entry.id   AF-A2CB09-F1
#
_cell.length_a   1.000
_cell.length_b   1.000
_cell.length_c   1.000
_cell.angle_alpha   90.00
_cell.angle_beta   90.00
_cell.angle_gamma   90.00
#
_symmetry.space_group_name_H-M   'P 1'
#
loop_
_entity.id
_entity.type
_entity.pdbx_description
1 polymer ?
#
loop_
_entity_poly.entity_id
_entity_poly.type
_entity_poly.pdbx_seq_one_letter_code
_entity_poly.pdbx_strand_id
1 'polypeptide(L)'
;MGKQVSPNPNYTGPIEPADGDYNSVSYQNYGTLLINNGISFSNDGVLWNYGGKVNNNGDWLNNGTLNNGGALTNNYTLYNHIGGTLYNYDNGTLINAGTLNNEGTLNNKSTLNFSQGSKFVNANGTLNNSGTINSYIEDLYFGAGGTINFQRGSNFVNYSTITTKAGVTLTNDNTLTNNVTLNNNSGGTLNNEGTLSNAGTLSNGGTLNNGGKLNNEGTLNNEGTLNNEGTLTLINRLSPIVTISSKFVNTNGTLNNSGTINSYIEDLYFGAGGTINFQRGSNFVNYATITTKAGVTLTNDNTLTNNDTLNNNSGGSLNNNGILNNNKRGTLNNDGTLNNGGMLKNVAMLNNNSGSILNNNNGGTLNNGGTLTNGGMLNNNSGSFLNNNGIIDNSTNRLGAKGFINNGVYIGTGQIKGSWTDHGTVKPGNSAGGVLVDGNYYKKGGSKEIELGGTYHGDGDRTATEHDWIEITGNLELAGKLDVSLIDGFKLSAGDSFVITKVDGDLSGQYDGLDEGDSVGRFKSDKGAPCDLFITYQGGDGNDIELYTKSLFGDLPKGLREPRIIGSAENDLLSGTSANEVIFGANGDDILLGRSGDDHVTGGNGNDRLDGGSGDDKLKGDRGADTYTLSRGDDVIIGFSFAENDRISVGDGVELSLTQVGDDLLLTADGIHTTLLDVDKVEFFVADVVDFI
;
A
#
# COMPACT_ATOMS: atom_id res chain seq x y z
N MET A 1 -5.80 -92.01 14.65
CA MET A 1 -4.79 -92.53 13.69
C MET A 1 -4.96 -91.75 12.38
N GLY A 2 -4.28 -90.60 12.24
CA GLY A 2 -4.30 -89.81 11.00
C GLY A 2 -2.94 -89.94 10.32
N LYS A 3 -2.92 -90.46 9.09
CA LYS A 3 -1.69 -90.67 8.31
C LYS A 3 -1.06 -89.32 7.96
N GLN A 4 0.19 -89.15 8.36
CA GLN A 4 1.11 -88.15 7.85
C GLN A 4 1.41 -88.49 6.37
N VAL A 5 0.95 -87.66 5.43
CA VAL A 5 1.44 -87.71 4.05
C VAL A 5 2.45 -86.58 3.91
N SER A 6 3.72 -86.89 4.15
CA SER A 6 4.82 -86.04 3.71
C SER A 6 4.89 -86.11 2.18
N PRO A 7 4.87 -84.99 1.43
CA PRO A 7 5.29 -85.02 0.05
C PRO A 7 6.77 -85.38 0.05
N ASN A 8 7.13 -86.42 -0.69
CA ASN A 8 8.51 -86.77 -0.96
C ASN A 8 9.25 -85.51 -1.47
N PRO A 9 10.39 -85.10 -0.87
CA PRO A 9 11.16 -83.93 -1.31
C PRO A 9 11.67 -84.03 -2.76
N ASN A 10 11.48 -85.17 -3.42
CA ASN A 10 11.79 -85.41 -4.84
C ASN A 10 10.54 -85.54 -5.75
N TYR A 11 9.33 -85.19 -5.29
CA TYR A 11 8.13 -85.28 -6.13
C TYR A 11 7.97 -84.05 -7.03
N THR A 12 8.11 -84.26 -8.35
CA THR A 12 8.04 -83.21 -9.39
C THR A 12 6.75 -83.28 -10.22
N GLY A 13 5.75 -84.06 -9.79
CA GLY A 13 4.46 -84.20 -10.48
C GLY A 13 3.40 -83.18 -10.03
N PRO A 14 2.40 -82.85 -10.87
CA PRO A 14 1.26 -82.02 -10.48
C PRO A 14 0.47 -82.72 -9.36
N ILE A 15 0.10 -81.94 -8.33
CA ILE A 15 -0.83 -82.41 -7.31
C ILE A 15 -2.24 -82.19 -7.88
N GLU A 16 -2.89 -83.26 -8.35
CA GLU A 16 -4.31 -83.22 -8.71
C GLU A 16 -5.15 -83.27 -7.42
N PRO A 17 -6.11 -82.36 -7.20
CA PRO A 17 -7.01 -82.44 -6.07
C PRO A 17 -8.07 -83.50 -6.36
N ALA A 18 -7.97 -84.64 -5.69
CA ALA A 18 -9.07 -85.59 -5.60
C ALA A 18 -10.12 -85.07 -4.61
N ASP A 19 -11.39 -85.17 -4.99
CA ASP A 19 -12.58 -84.80 -4.21
C ASP A 19 -12.42 -85.08 -2.70
N GLY A 20 -12.33 -84.03 -1.89
CA GLY A 20 -12.34 -84.13 -0.43
C GLY A 20 -11.90 -82.84 0.25
N ASP A 21 -12.74 -82.33 1.16
CA ASP A 21 -12.46 -81.19 2.04
C ASP A 21 -11.12 -81.34 2.77
N TYR A 22 -10.10 -80.58 2.36
CA TYR A 22 -8.80 -80.51 3.03
C TYR A 22 -8.84 -79.51 4.19
N ASN A 23 -9.65 -79.81 5.21
CA ASN A 23 -9.68 -79.03 6.44
C ASN A 23 -8.48 -79.37 7.35
N SER A 24 -7.74 -78.33 7.78
CA SER A 24 -6.75 -78.28 8.88
C SER A 24 -5.32 -78.84 8.69
N VAL A 25 -4.64 -78.59 7.56
CA VAL A 25 -3.22 -79.01 7.38
C VAL A 25 -2.31 -77.80 7.12
N SER A 26 -1.15 -77.77 7.80
CA SER A 26 -0.08 -76.83 7.43
C SER A 26 0.67 -77.38 6.22
N TYR A 27 0.67 -76.65 5.11
CA TYR A 27 1.38 -77.04 3.90
C TYR A 27 2.70 -76.27 3.77
N GLN A 28 3.76 -76.95 3.33
CA GLN A 28 5.06 -76.34 3.07
C GLN A 28 5.46 -76.61 1.61
N ASN A 29 5.59 -75.56 0.81
CA ASN A 29 6.08 -75.61 -0.56
C ASN A 29 7.55 -75.17 -0.61
N TYR A 30 8.41 -76.06 -1.12
CA TYR A 30 9.80 -75.78 -1.46
C TYR A 30 10.05 -75.89 -2.99
N GLY A 31 9.04 -76.30 -3.77
CA GLY A 31 9.12 -76.60 -5.21
C GLY A 31 8.18 -75.72 -6.04
N THR A 32 7.49 -76.30 -7.03
CA THR A 32 6.47 -75.59 -7.83
C THR A 32 5.07 -76.10 -7.50
N LEU A 33 4.17 -75.20 -7.09
CA LEU A 33 2.74 -75.46 -6.92
C LEU A 33 1.98 -74.79 -8.08
N LEU A 34 1.17 -75.58 -8.79
CA LEU A 34 0.37 -75.11 -9.92
C LEU A 34 -1.11 -75.33 -9.59
N ILE A 35 -1.88 -74.24 -9.54
CA ILE A 35 -3.35 -74.29 -9.44
C ILE A 35 -3.88 -74.09 -10.85
N ASN A 36 -4.54 -75.10 -11.41
CA ASN A 36 -4.97 -75.08 -12.81
C ASN A 36 -6.33 -74.40 -13.00
N ASN A 37 -6.56 -73.95 -14.22
CA ASN A 37 -7.80 -73.30 -14.63
C ASN A 37 -9.00 -74.27 -14.51
N GLY A 38 -10.12 -73.79 -13.98
CA GLY A 38 -11.31 -74.62 -13.70
C GLY A 38 -11.29 -75.39 -12.37
N ILE A 39 -10.23 -75.26 -11.57
CA ILE A 39 -10.13 -75.84 -10.22
C ILE A 39 -10.25 -74.72 -9.19
N SER A 40 -11.13 -74.89 -8.21
CA SER A 40 -11.17 -74.04 -7.02
C SER A 40 -10.26 -74.61 -5.93
N PHE A 41 -9.32 -73.80 -5.43
CA PHE A 41 -8.43 -74.17 -4.34
C PHE A 41 -8.81 -73.37 -3.09
N SER A 42 -9.02 -74.05 -1.95
CA SER A 42 -9.27 -73.40 -0.65
C SER A 42 -8.08 -73.64 0.29
N ASN A 43 -7.62 -72.57 0.96
CA ASN A 43 -6.71 -72.67 2.10
C ASN A 43 -7.43 -72.21 3.37
N ASP A 44 -7.83 -73.17 4.21
CA ASP A 44 -8.43 -72.94 5.52
C ASP A 44 -7.41 -73.03 6.67
N GLY A 45 -6.16 -73.47 6.38
CA GLY A 45 -5.07 -73.69 7.33
C GLY A 45 -3.91 -72.72 7.16
N VAL A 46 -2.66 -73.21 7.25
CA VAL A 46 -1.45 -72.38 7.02
C VAL A 46 -0.65 -72.92 5.85
N LEU A 47 -0.50 -72.15 4.78
CA LEU A 47 0.33 -72.49 3.63
C LEU A 47 1.60 -71.66 3.63
N TRP A 48 2.75 -72.31 3.74
CA TRP A 48 4.08 -71.70 3.65
C TRP A 48 4.70 -71.96 2.27
N ASN A 49 5.08 -70.91 1.56
CA ASN A 49 5.94 -70.98 0.38
C ASN A 49 7.38 -70.59 0.74
N TYR A 50 8.21 -71.56 1.10
CA TYR A 50 9.61 -71.36 1.50
C TYR A 50 10.53 -71.34 0.28
N GLY A 51 10.59 -70.20 -0.43
CA GLY A 51 11.46 -70.03 -1.60
C GLY A 51 11.00 -70.75 -2.87
N GLY A 52 9.88 -71.49 -2.82
CA GLY A 52 9.27 -72.14 -3.98
C GLY A 52 8.53 -71.18 -4.93
N LYS A 53 7.99 -71.73 -6.01
CA LYS A 53 7.14 -71.03 -6.99
C LYS A 53 5.68 -71.48 -6.85
N VAL A 54 4.74 -70.54 -6.78
CA VAL A 54 3.31 -70.81 -6.80
C VAL A 54 2.71 -70.08 -8.00
N ASN A 55 2.05 -70.80 -8.90
CA ASN A 55 1.38 -70.24 -10.06
C ASN A 55 -0.12 -70.52 -9.94
N ASN A 56 -0.91 -69.49 -9.67
CA ASN A 56 -2.36 -69.58 -9.63
C ASN A 56 -2.98 -69.24 -10.99
N ASN A 57 -3.49 -70.26 -11.69
CA ASN A 57 -4.24 -70.11 -12.94
C ASN A 57 -5.74 -70.43 -12.76
N GLY A 58 -6.22 -70.62 -11.52
CA GLY A 58 -7.62 -70.93 -11.19
C GLY A 58 -8.17 -70.03 -10.06
N ASP A 59 -9.33 -70.37 -9.50
CA ASP A 59 -9.92 -69.61 -8.40
C ASP A 59 -9.34 -70.08 -7.07
N TRP A 60 -8.73 -69.17 -6.31
CA TRP A 60 -8.14 -69.47 -5.01
C TRP A 60 -8.85 -68.69 -3.90
N LEU A 61 -9.47 -69.41 -2.97
CA LEU A 61 -10.01 -68.89 -1.72
C LEU A 61 -9.00 -69.08 -0.57
N ASN A 62 -8.57 -68.00 0.07
CA ASN A 62 -7.72 -68.02 1.28
C ASN A 62 -8.54 -67.59 2.49
N ASN A 63 -8.96 -68.55 3.30
CA ASN A 63 -9.66 -68.35 4.57
C ASN A 63 -8.72 -68.42 5.79
N GLY A 64 -7.55 -69.05 5.63
CA GLY A 64 -6.49 -69.18 6.64
C GLY A 64 -5.30 -68.25 6.40
N THR A 65 -4.08 -68.73 6.64
CA THR A 65 -2.84 -67.96 6.48
C THR A 65 -2.02 -68.45 5.29
N LEU A 66 -1.69 -67.56 4.36
CA LEU A 66 -0.76 -67.78 3.26
C LEU A 66 0.53 -66.98 3.48
N ASN A 67 1.63 -67.68 3.72
CA ASN A 67 2.95 -67.11 3.97
C ASN A 67 3.85 -67.29 2.74
N ASN A 68 4.02 -66.24 1.95
CA ASN A 68 4.90 -66.22 0.78
C ASN A 68 6.31 -65.73 1.15
N GLY A 69 7.30 -66.62 1.11
CA GLY A 69 8.73 -66.29 1.15
C GLY A 69 9.47 -66.64 -0.15
N GLY A 70 8.75 -67.01 -1.21
CA GLY A 70 9.26 -67.33 -2.54
C GLY A 70 8.58 -66.50 -3.64
N ALA A 71 8.36 -67.08 -4.83
CA ALA A 71 7.63 -66.40 -5.91
C ALA A 71 6.18 -66.88 -5.99
N LEU A 72 5.21 -65.98 -5.92
CA LEU A 72 3.78 -66.26 -6.10
C LEU A 72 3.23 -65.43 -7.26
N THR A 73 2.74 -66.09 -8.30
CA THR A 73 2.14 -65.44 -9.47
C THR A 73 0.66 -65.77 -9.52
N ASN A 74 -0.20 -64.76 -9.40
CA ASN A 74 -1.64 -64.89 -9.58
C ASN A 74 -2.05 -64.46 -10.99
N ASN A 75 -2.37 -65.42 -11.87
CA ASN A 75 -2.82 -65.19 -13.24
C ASN A 75 -4.36 -65.20 -13.39
N TYR A 76 -5.10 -65.64 -12.37
CA TYR A 76 -6.57 -65.68 -12.37
C TYR A 76 -7.12 -65.00 -11.10
N THR A 77 -8.03 -65.61 -10.34
CA THR A 77 -8.63 -64.96 -9.16
C THR A 77 -8.06 -65.48 -7.85
N LEU A 78 -7.61 -64.58 -6.97
CA LEU A 78 -7.22 -64.87 -5.59
C LEU A 78 -8.10 -64.06 -4.63
N TYR A 79 -8.90 -64.74 -3.83
CA TYR A 79 -9.76 -64.18 -2.78
C TYR A 79 -9.10 -64.38 -1.42
N ASN A 80 -8.53 -63.33 -0.83
CA ASN A 80 -8.17 -63.32 0.58
C ASN A 80 -9.42 -62.93 1.39
N HIS A 81 -10.17 -63.93 1.84
CA HIS A 81 -11.49 -63.77 2.44
C HIS A 81 -11.41 -63.12 3.84
N ILE A 82 -12.56 -62.69 4.38
CA ILE A 82 -12.69 -62.20 5.77
C ILE A 82 -12.11 -63.25 6.74
N GLY A 83 -11.18 -62.82 7.61
CA GLY A 83 -10.45 -63.68 8.54
C GLY A 83 -9.15 -64.29 7.98
N GLY A 84 -9.00 -64.32 6.65
CA GLY A 84 -7.80 -64.77 5.96
C GLY A 84 -6.64 -63.78 6.09
N THR A 85 -5.41 -64.31 6.08
CA THR A 85 -4.18 -63.51 6.10
C THR A 85 -3.23 -63.93 4.98
N LEU A 86 -2.77 -62.97 4.18
CA LEU A 86 -1.72 -63.15 3.18
C LEU A 86 -0.47 -62.36 3.61
N TYR A 87 0.61 -63.04 3.95
CA TYR A 87 1.90 -62.44 4.27
C TYR A 87 2.90 -62.64 3.13
N ASN A 88 3.44 -61.56 2.58
CA ASN A 88 4.61 -61.57 1.70
C ASN A 88 5.85 -61.14 2.50
N TYR A 89 6.67 -62.10 2.94
CA TYR A 89 7.85 -61.89 3.81
C TYR A 89 9.06 -61.34 3.03
N ASP A 90 10.12 -60.94 3.73
CA ASP A 90 11.24 -60.10 3.25
C ASP A 90 11.94 -60.58 1.95
N ASN A 91 11.85 -61.87 1.58
CA ASN A 91 12.40 -62.43 0.32
C ASN A 91 11.33 -62.82 -0.72
N GLY A 92 10.06 -62.58 -0.43
CA GLY A 92 8.93 -62.97 -1.26
C GLY A 92 8.66 -61.99 -2.41
N THR A 93 8.36 -62.51 -3.59
CA THR A 93 7.81 -61.74 -4.70
C THR A 93 6.38 -62.21 -4.97
N LEU A 94 5.43 -61.29 -4.90
CA LEU A 94 4.04 -61.50 -5.28
C LEU A 94 3.76 -60.75 -6.58
N ILE A 95 3.40 -61.46 -7.64
CA ILE A 95 3.02 -60.89 -8.93
C ILE A 95 1.52 -61.15 -9.14
N ASN A 96 0.73 -60.09 -9.25
CA ASN A 96 -0.67 -60.21 -9.63
C ASN A 96 -0.85 -59.81 -11.10
N ALA A 97 -1.15 -60.78 -11.95
CA ALA A 97 -1.52 -60.61 -13.35
C ALA A 97 -3.03 -60.78 -13.60
N GLY A 98 -3.77 -61.39 -12.67
CA GLY A 98 -5.23 -61.55 -12.71
C GLY A 98 -5.97 -60.60 -11.75
N THR A 99 -6.93 -61.13 -10.98
CA THR A 99 -7.72 -60.40 -9.98
C THR A 99 -7.33 -60.84 -8.56
N LEU A 100 -6.95 -59.89 -7.71
CA LEU A 100 -6.72 -60.11 -6.26
C LEU A 100 -7.78 -59.36 -5.45
N ASN A 101 -8.68 -60.11 -4.82
CA ASN A 101 -9.73 -59.59 -3.95
C ASN A 101 -9.31 -59.78 -2.49
N ASN A 102 -9.13 -58.69 -1.76
CA ASN A 102 -8.75 -58.69 -0.35
C ASN A 102 -9.89 -58.19 0.53
N GLU A 103 -10.48 -59.08 1.31
CA GLU A 103 -11.44 -58.79 2.38
C GLU A 103 -10.85 -59.12 3.77
N GLY A 104 -9.73 -59.84 3.82
CA GLY A 104 -8.93 -60.13 5.02
C GLY A 104 -7.73 -59.19 5.21
N THR A 105 -6.62 -59.72 5.75
CA THR A 105 -5.37 -58.96 5.96
C THR A 105 -4.30 -59.34 4.94
N LEU A 106 -3.77 -58.38 4.19
CA LEU A 106 -2.62 -58.53 3.30
C LEU A 106 -1.44 -57.75 3.87
N ASN A 107 -0.36 -58.44 4.24
CA ASN A 107 0.86 -57.84 4.78
C ASN A 107 2.01 -58.00 3.77
N ASN A 108 2.38 -56.92 3.08
CA ASN A 108 3.53 -56.92 2.17
C ASN A 108 4.78 -56.33 2.83
N LYS A 109 5.77 -57.17 3.13
CA LYS A 109 7.08 -56.74 3.65
C LYS A 109 8.19 -56.73 2.59
N SER A 110 7.96 -57.34 1.42
CA SER A 110 8.92 -57.39 0.31
C SER A 110 8.32 -56.81 -0.98
N THR A 111 8.37 -57.51 -2.12
CA THR A 111 7.94 -56.97 -3.41
C THR A 111 6.57 -57.48 -3.83
N LEU A 112 5.63 -56.57 -4.07
CA LEU A 112 4.32 -56.84 -4.67
C LEU A 112 4.20 -56.07 -5.99
N ASN A 113 4.12 -56.79 -7.11
CA ASN A 113 3.99 -56.23 -8.44
C ASN A 113 2.59 -56.53 -8.98
N PHE A 114 1.89 -55.49 -9.41
CA PHE A 114 0.67 -55.66 -10.18
C PHE A 114 0.96 -55.40 -11.65
N SER A 115 0.69 -56.38 -12.51
CA SER A 115 0.93 -56.31 -13.95
C SER A 115 -0.14 -55.49 -14.67
N GLN A 116 0.17 -55.02 -15.88
CA GLN A 116 -0.77 -54.28 -16.72
C GLN A 116 -2.05 -55.07 -17.01
N GLY A 117 -3.21 -54.42 -16.85
CA GLY A 117 -4.53 -55.04 -17.02
C GLY A 117 -5.00 -55.93 -15.86
N SER A 118 -4.18 -56.12 -14.81
CA SER A 118 -4.60 -56.85 -13.61
C SER A 118 -5.54 -56.00 -12.73
N LYS A 119 -6.28 -56.63 -11.82
CA LYS A 119 -7.22 -55.97 -10.91
C LYS A 119 -6.88 -56.25 -9.46
N PHE A 120 -7.00 -55.24 -8.61
CA PHE A 120 -6.94 -55.40 -7.16
C PHE A 120 -8.14 -54.70 -6.53
N VAL A 121 -8.87 -55.46 -5.72
CA VAL A 121 -10.04 -54.97 -4.98
C VAL A 121 -9.77 -55.22 -3.52
N ASN A 122 -9.70 -54.16 -2.71
CA ASN A 122 -9.65 -54.30 -1.26
C ASN A 122 -10.94 -53.73 -0.66
N ALA A 123 -11.95 -54.59 -0.51
CA ALA A 123 -13.25 -54.22 0.03
C ALA A 123 -13.37 -54.76 1.46
N ASN A 124 -13.43 -53.88 2.46
CA ASN A 124 -13.39 -54.21 3.90
C ASN A 124 -12.09 -54.86 4.44
N GLY A 125 -11.09 -55.13 3.58
CA GLY A 125 -9.82 -55.69 4.00
C GLY A 125 -8.76 -54.65 4.41
N THR A 126 -7.68 -55.13 5.03
CA THR A 126 -6.51 -54.31 5.42
C THR A 126 -5.28 -54.69 4.59
N LEU A 127 -4.68 -53.73 3.89
CA LEU A 127 -3.36 -53.87 3.25
C LEU A 127 -2.31 -53.12 4.08
N ASN A 128 -1.43 -53.84 4.75
CA ASN A 128 -0.26 -53.26 5.42
C ASN A 128 0.97 -53.46 4.51
N ASN A 129 1.56 -52.37 4.06
CA ASN A 129 2.77 -52.41 3.25
C ASN A 129 3.95 -51.82 4.02
N SER A 130 5.00 -52.60 4.25
CA SER A 130 6.32 -52.14 4.70
C SER A 130 7.42 -52.42 3.67
N GLY A 131 7.06 -52.96 2.50
CA GLY A 131 7.96 -53.24 1.37
C GLY A 131 7.67 -52.38 0.14
N THR A 132 8.01 -52.90 -1.05
CA THR A 132 7.81 -52.21 -2.33
C THR A 132 6.54 -52.70 -3.02
N ILE A 133 5.69 -51.76 -3.46
CA ILE A 133 4.58 -52.05 -4.37
C ILE A 133 4.81 -51.30 -5.68
N ASN A 134 4.84 -52.04 -6.79
CA ASN A 134 4.83 -51.47 -8.14
C ASN A 134 3.47 -51.75 -8.78
N SER A 135 2.76 -50.70 -9.16
CA SER A 135 1.40 -50.80 -9.70
C SER A 135 1.34 -50.36 -11.16
N TYR A 136 1.14 -51.31 -12.08
CA TYR A 136 0.93 -51.07 -13.52
C TYR A 136 -0.51 -51.32 -13.99
N ILE A 137 -1.46 -51.45 -13.06
CA ILE A 137 -2.87 -51.82 -13.34
C ILE A 137 -3.69 -50.69 -13.94
N GLU A 138 -4.88 -51.02 -14.44
CA GLU A 138 -5.83 -49.97 -14.87
C GLU A 138 -6.43 -49.22 -13.66
N ASP A 139 -6.91 -49.94 -12.64
CA ASP A 139 -7.52 -49.36 -11.44
C ASP A 139 -7.10 -50.12 -10.15
N LEU A 140 -6.54 -49.39 -9.17
CA LEU A 140 -6.42 -49.87 -7.79
C LEU A 140 -7.71 -49.50 -7.04
N TYR A 141 -8.59 -50.48 -6.83
CA TYR A 141 -9.93 -50.23 -6.29
C TYR A 141 -10.02 -50.58 -4.80
N PHE A 142 -10.45 -49.60 -4.01
CA PHE A 142 -10.74 -49.78 -2.60
C PHE A 142 -12.25 -49.64 -2.38
N GLY A 143 -12.88 -50.70 -1.89
CA GLY A 143 -14.30 -50.69 -1.52
C GLY A 143 -14.51 -49.99 -0.18
N ALA A 144 -15.75 -49.60 0.12
CA ALA A 144 -16.10 -49.03 1.43
C ALA A 144 -15.57 -49.92 2.58
N GLY A 145 -14.98 -49.32 3.61
CA GLY A 145 -14.43 -50.03 4.77
C GLY A 145 -13.00 -50.60 4.59
N GLY A 146 -12.41 -50.54 3.39
CA GLY A 146 -11.03 -50.96 3.16
C GLY A 146 -10.00 -49.98 3.76
N THR A 147 -8.90 -50.51 4.30
CA THR A 147 -7.77 -49.73 4.87
C THR A 147 -6.45 -50.08 4.19
N ILE A 148 -5.60 -49.07 3.94
CA ILE A 148 -4.23 -49.27 3.48
C ILE A 148 -3.28 -48.48 4.39
N ASN A 149 -2.25 -49.17 4.89
CA ASN A 149 -1.22 -48.57 5.73
C ASN A 149 0.15 -48.73 5.07
N PHE A 150 0.75 -47.62 4.62
CA PHE A 150 2.15 -47.59 4.18
C PHE A 150 3.05 -47.30 5.38
N GLN A 151 3.63 -48.37 5.94
CA GLN A 151 4.43 -48.36 7.16
C GLN A 151 5.90 -47.96 6.88
N ARG A 152 6.67 -47.68 7.94
CA ARG A 152 8.10 -47.31 7.86
C ARG A 152 8.91 -48.35 7.07
N GLY A 153 9.62 -47.91 6.03
CA GLY A 153 10.37 -48.78 5.11
C GLY A 153 9.65 -49.09 3.79
N SER A 154 8.36 -48.74 3.68
CA SER A 154 7.61 -48.90 2.43
C SER A 154 8.03 -47.91 1.34
N ASN A 155 8.07 -48.39 0.10
CA ASN A 155 8.14 -47.57 -1.10
C ASN A 155 6.94 -47.92 -1.99
N PHE A 156 6.03 -46.97 -2.18
CA PHE A 156 4.94 -47.15 -3.12
C PHE A 156 5.15 -46.21 -4.31
N VAL A 157 5.34 -46.78 -5.49
CA VAL A 157 5.46 -46.02 -6.74
C VAL A 157 4.24 -46.32 -7.60
N ASN A 158 3.38 -45.31 -7.72
CA ASN A 158 2.21 -45.40 -8.58
C ASN A 158 2.59 -45.13 -10.04
N TYR A 159 2.42 -46.12 -10.93
CA TYR A 159 2.49 -45.93 -12.38
C TYR A 159 1.10 -46.00 -13.04
N SER A 160 0.01 -45.90 -12.26
CA SER A 160 -1.39 -46.17 -12.67
C SER A 160 -2.39 -45.16 -12.08
N THR A 161 -3.70 -45.33 -12.32
CA THR A 161 -4.75 -44.57 -11.62
C THR A 161 -5.14 -45.27 -10.32
N ILE A 162 -5.03 -44.57 -9.19
CA ILE A 162 -5.53 -45.04 -7.88
C ILE A 162 -6.81 -44.31 -7.57
N THR A 163 -7.87 -45.03 -7.23
CA THR A 163 -9.18 -44.43 -6.96
C THR A 163 -9.71 -44.93 -5.61
N THR A 164 -9.79 -44.05 -4.62
CA THR A 164 -10.50 -44.33 -3.35
C THR A 164 -12.00 -44.10 -3.54
N LYS A 165 -12.86 -44.85 -2.83
CA LYS A 165 -14.30 -44.59 -2.74
C LYS A 165 -14.67 -44.05 -1.36
N ALA A 166 -15.93 -43.65 -1.20
CA ALA A 166 -16.48 -43.25 0.08
C ALA A 166 -16.20 -44.30 1.18
N GLY A 167 -15.68 -43.86 2.33
CA GLY A 167 -15.35 -44.72 3.47
C GLY A 167 -14.00 -45.45 3.39
N VAL A 168 -13.16 -45.16 2.40
CA VAL A 168 -11.78 -45.68 2.30
C VAL A 168 -10.82 -44.72 2.99
N THR A 169 -9.89 -45.27 3.78
CA THR A 169 -8.77 -44.52 4.36
C THR A 169 -7.44 -45.04 3.81
N LEU A 170 -6.66 -44.15 3.19
CA LEU A 170 -5.28 -44.39 2.79
C LEU A 170 -4.36 -43.62 3.74
N THR A 171 -3.51 -44.32 4.47
CA THR A 171 -2.54 -43.71 5.39
C THR A 171 -1.12 -43.91 4.87
N ASN A 172 -0.41 -42.80 4.63
CA ASN A 172 1.00 -42.78 4.30
C ASN A 172 1.84 -42.31 5.52
N ASP A 173 2.54 -43.24 6.16
CA ASP A 173 3.47 -42.95 7.27
C ASP A 173 4.94 -42.97 6.81
N ASN A 174 5.22 -43.13 5.51
CA ASN A 174 6.59 -43.16 4.98
C ASN A 174 6.73 -42.43 3.63
N THR A 175 6.81 -43.13 2.49
CA THR A 175 7.00 -42.49 1.18
C THR A 175 5.97 -43.00 0.17
N LEU A 176 5.18 -42.07 -0.37
CA LEU A 176 4.21 -42.31 -1.44
C LEU A 176 4.59 -41.45 -2.65
N THR A 177 4.90 -42.07 -3.78
CA THR A 177 5.21 -41.36 -5.02
C THR A 177 4.12 -41.57 -6.06
N ASN A 178 3.43 -40.50 -6.46
CA ASN A 178 2.44 -40.50 -7.52
C ASN A 178 2.99 -39.92 -8.81
N ASN A 179 3.20 -40.76 -9.84
CA ASN A 179 3.67 -40.32 -11.15
C ASN A 179 2.57 -40.18 -12.20
N VAL A 180 1.35 -40.69 -11.94
CA VAL A 180 0.24 -40.72 -12.92
C VAL A 180 -1.02 -40.07 -12.36
N THR A 181 -1.91 -40.81 -11.69
CA THR A 181 -3.14 -40.25 -11.14
C THR A 181 -3.47 -40.87 -9.78
N LEU A 182 -3.74 -40.03 -8.78
CA LEU A 182 -4.25 -40.42 -7.47
C LEU A 182 -5.55 -39.66 -7.21
N ASN A 183 -6.68 -40.37 -7.28
CA ASN A 183 -8.02 -39.85 -7.07
C ASN A 183 -8.52 -40.25 -5.67
N ASN A 184 -8.59 -39.28 -4.76
CA ASN A 184 -9.32 -39.41 -3.50
C ASN A 184 -10.76 -38.93 -3.71
N ASN A 185 -11.70 -39.81 -4.07
CA ASN A 185 -13.08 -39.40 -4.38
C ASN A 185 -13.85 -38.92 -3.13
N SER A 186 -15.02 -38.32 -3.37
CA SER A 186 -15.93 -37.87 -2.32
C SER A 186 -16.20 -38.96 -1.28
N GLY A 187 -16.05 -38.58 0.00
CA GLY A 187 -16.16 -39.47 1.16
C GLY A 187 -14.93 -40.33 1.45
N GLY A 188 -13.88 -40.30 0.63
CA GLY A 188 -12.59 -40.95 0.91
C GLY A 188 -11.70 -40.09 1.82
N THR A 189 -10.75 -40.72 2.52
CA THR A 189 -9.76 -40.05 3.38
C THR A 189 -8.34 -40.45 2.97
N LEU A 190 -7.48 -39.47 2.73
CA LEU A 190 -6.06 -39.63 2.46
C LEU A 190 -5.27 -38.94 3.59
N ASN A 191 -4.65 -39.72 4.47
CA ASN A 191 -3.79 -39.23 5.54
C ASN A 191 -2.33 -39.35 5.12
N ASN A 192 -1.58 -38.26 5.17
CA ASN A 192 -0.17 -38.21 4.88
C ASN A 192 0.59 -37.70 6.09
N GLU A 193 1.13 -38.62 6.89
CA GLU A 193 2.05 -38.34 8.01
C GLU A 193 3.53 -38.44 7.56
N GLY A 194 3.79 -39.13 6.45
CA GLY A 194 5.09 -39.27 5.80
C GLY A 194 5.36 -38.23 4.71
N THR A 195 6.02 -38.65 3.62
CA THR A 195 6.31 -37.85 2.42
C THR A 195 5.46 -38.35 1.24
N LEU A 196 4.63 -37.48 0.69
CA LEU A 196 3.88 -37.70 -0.54
C LEU A 196 4.49 -36.85 -1.66
N SER A 197 5.07 -37.48 -2.67
CA SER A 197 5.62 -36.79 -3.85
C SER A 197 4.68 -36.99 -5.04
N ASN A 198 4.06 -35.92 -5.53
CA ASN A 198 3.15 -35.93 -6.67
C ASN A 198 3.81 -35.28 -7.90
N ALA A 199 4.22 -36.10 -8.87
CA ALA A 199 4.64 -35.65 -10.20
C ALA A 199 3.51 -35.75 -11.25
N GLY A 200 2.47 -36.56 -10.96
CA GLY A 200 1.27 -36.73 -11.81
C GLY A 200 0.10 -35.81 -11.42
N THR A 201 -1.13 -36.32 -11.51
CA THR A 201 -2.36 -35.66 -11.06
C THR A 201 -2.79 -36.22 -9.71
N LEU A 202 -3.02 -35.36 -8.73
CA LEU A 202 -3.66 -35.67 -7.45
C LEU A 202 -5.02 -34.98 -7.40
N SER A 203 -6.10 -35.75 -7.54
CA SER A 203 -7.48 -35.24 -7.47
C SER A 203 -8.05 -35.58 -6.09
N ASN A 204 -8.38 -34.58 -5.28
CA ASN A 204 -9.02 -34.74 -3.99
C ASN A 204 -10.46 -34.22 -4.02
N GLY A 205 -11.44 -35.12 -4.15
CA GLY A 205 -12.87 -34.86 -3.90
C GLY A 205 -13.33 -35.24 -2.48
N GLY A 206 -12.51 -35.96 -1.72
CA GLY A 206 -12.75 -36.36 -0.32
C GLY A 206 -12.00 -35.48 0.70
N THR A 207 -11.45 -36.08 1.76
CA THR A 207 -10.60 -35.42 2.75
C THR A 207 -9.14 -35.81 2.57
N LEU A 208 -8.24 -34.85 2.42
CA LEU A 208 -6.79 -35.02 2.40
C LEU A 208 -6.19 -34.34 3.63
N ASN A 209 -5.61 -35.11 4.54
CA ASN A 209 -4.91 -34.63 5.72
C ASN A 209 -3.40 -34.75 5.48
N ASN A 210 -2.67 -33.64 5.51
CA ASN A 210 -1.22 -33.60 5.40
C ASN A 210 -0.60 -33.18 6.74
N GLY A 211 -0.25 -34.14 7.59
CA GLY A 211 0.56 -33.93 8.80
C GLY A 211 2.08 -33.97 8.52
N GLY A 212 2.50 -34.63 7.44
CA GLY A 212 3.89 -34.80 7.01
C GLY A 212 4.35 -33.80 5.93
N LYS A 213 4.99 -34.30 4.87
CA LYS A 213 5.45 -33.52 3.71
C LYS A 213 4.65 -33.91 2.46
N LEU A 214 4.08 -32.95 1.76
CA LEU A 214 3.48 -33.14 0.44
C LEU A 214 4.22 -32.27 -0.57
N ASN A 215 4.96 -32.90 -1.49
CA ASN A 215 5.70 -32.24 -2.56
C ASN A 215 4.94 -32.43 -3.88
N ASN A 216 4.40 -31.36 -4.45
CA ASN A 216 3.65 -31.39 -5.69
C ASN A 216 4.46 -30.73 -6.82
N GLU A 217 4.98 -31.55 -7.73
CA GLU A 217 5.61 -31.13 -8.99
C GLU A 217 4.63 -31.21 -10.18
N GLY A 218 3.52 -31.94 -10.05
CA GLY A 218 2.46 -32.11 -11.06
C GLY A 218 1.19 -31.27 -10.80
N THR A 219 0.00 -31.84 -11.09
CA THR A 219 -1.31 -31.17 -10.89
C THR A 219 -1.95 -31.62 -9.57
N LEU A 220 -2.49 -30.67 -8.79
CA LEU A 220 -3.29 -30.96 -7.59
C LEU A 220 -4.66 -30.29 -7.73
N ASN A 221 -5.71 -31.09 -7.91
CA ASN A 221 -7.09 -30.63 -8.01
C ASN A 221 -7.80 -30.94 -6.70
N ASN A 222 -8.23 -29.93 -5.95
CA ASN A 222 -8.93 -30.09 -4.69
C ASN A 222 -10.39 -29.63 -4.80
N GLU A 223 -11.30 -30.57 -4.99
CA GLU A 223 -12.76 -30.41 -4.96
C GLU A 223 -13.38 -30.79 -3.59
N GLY A 224 -12.58 -31.39 -2.71
CA GLY A 224 -12.95 -31.77 -1.34
C GLY A 224 -12.28 -30.90 -0.26
N THR A 225 -11.95 -31.48 0.89
CA THR A 225 -11.24 -30.81 1.99
C THR A 225 -9.75 -31.18 1.98
N LEU A 226 -8.86 -30.19 1.99
CA LEU A 226 -7.42 -30.36 2.18
C LEU A 226 -6.99 -29.68 3.49
N ASN A 227 -6.62 -30.47 4.49
CA ASN A 227 -6.09 -30.03 5.76
C ASN A 227 -4.56 -30.16 5.74
N ASN A 228 -3.85 -29.07 5.98
CA ASN A 228 -2.39 -29.03 6.06
C ASN A 228 -1.96 -28.63 7.48
N GLU A 229 -1.35 -29.57 8.20
CA GLU A 229 -0.69 -29.34 9.49
C GLU A 229 0.84 -29.50 9.39
N GLY A 230 1.31 -30.19 8.34
CA GLY A 230 2.72 -30.35 7.99
C GLY A 230 3.21 -29.34 6.94
N THR A 231 4.07 -29.79 6.02
CA THR A 231 4.61 -28.98 4.93
C THR A 231 3.99 -29.37 3.60
N LEU A 232 3.38 -28.42 2.89
CA LEU A 232 2.94 -28.55 1.50
C LEU A 232 3.86 -27.69 0.62
N THR A 233 4.53 -28.31 -0.36
CA THR A 233 5.44 -27.63 -1.29
C THR A 233 4.95 -27.80 -2.72
N LEU A 234 4.84 -26.71 -3.48
CA LEU A 234 4.42 -26.69 -4.88
C LEU A 234 5.61 -26.24 -5.75
N ILE A 235 6.09 -27.06 -6.69
CA ILE A 235 7.40 -26.88 -7.36
C ILE A 235 7.28 -26.58 -8.86
N ASN A 236 7.79 -25.43 -9.30
CA ASN A 236 7.63 -24.85 -10.66
C ASN A 236 8.40 -25.50 -11.83
N ARG A 237 8.39 -26.83 -11.99
CA ARG A 237 9.15 -27.44 -13.12
C ARG A 237 8.38 -27.46 -14.45
N LEU A 238 7.04 -27.37 -14.44
CA LEU A 238 6.17 -27.51 -15.63
C LEU A 238 4.90 -26.62 -15.62
N SER A 239 4.86 -25.52 -14.86
CA SER A 239 3.61 -24.79 -14.53
C SER A 239 2.62 -25.66 -13.72
N PRO A 240 2.99 -26.13 -12.52
CA PRO A 240 2.06 -26.84 -11.65
C PRO A 240 0.85 -25.95 -11.39
N ILE A 241 -0.34 -26.50 -11.63
CA ILE A 241 -1.61 -25.86 -11.33
C ILE A 241 -2.16 -26.57 -10.11
N VAL A 242 -2.26 -25.84 -9.01
CA VAL A 242 -3.15 -26.23 -7.93
C VAL A 242 -4.48 -25.55 -8.19
N THR A 243 -5.51 -26.34 -8.46
CA THR A 243 -6.88 -25.84 -8.54
C THR A 243 -7.57 -26.19 -7.23
N ILE A 244 -7.93 -25.18 -6.44
CA ILE A 244 -8.71 -25.38 -5.22
C ILE A 244 -10.10 -24.85 -5.50
N SER A 245 -11.08 -25.76 -5.49
CA SER A 245 -12.50 -25.47 -5.79
C SER A 245 -13.43 -25.71 -4.59
N SER A 246 -12.90 -26.16 -3.45
CA SER A 246 -13.69 -26.38 -2.22
C SER A 246 -12.99 -25.86 -0.95
N LYS A 247 -12.51 -26.70 -0.02
CA LYS A 247 -11.96 -26.23 1.27
C LYS A 247 -10.47 -26.49 1.41
N PHE A 248 -9.70 -25.48 1.80
CA PHE A 248 -8.30 -25.61 2.21
C PHE A 248 -8.08 -25.00 3.59
N VAL A 249 -7.55 -25.80 4.51
CA VAL A 249 -7.29 -25.46 5.89
C VAL A 249 -5.81 -25.65 6.16
N ASN A 250 -5.06 -24.62 6.51
CA ASN A 250 -3.67 -24.73 6.91
C ASN A 250 -3.49 -24.26 8.36
N THR A 251 -3.46 -25.19 9.31
CA THR A 251 -3.36 -24.90 10.76
C THR A 251 -2.00 -25.36 11.26
N ASN A 252 -1.17 -24.47 11.80
CA ASN A 252 0.23 -24.74 12.18
C ASN A 252 1.18 -25.26 11.06
N GLY A 253 0.68 -25.51 9.85
CA GLY A 253 1.45 -26.01 8.72
C GLY A 253 2.11 -24.92 7.87
N THR A 254 3.06 -25.33 7.02
CA THR A 254 3.78 -24.46 6.08
C THR A 254 3.39 -24.77 4.64
N LEU A 255 2.95 -23.76 3.88
CA LEU A 255 2.76 -23.83 2.42
C LEU A 255 3.90 -23.10 1.72
N ASN A 256 4.77 -23.83 1.02
CA ASN A 256 5.81 -23.26 0.16
C ASN A 256 5.35 -23.34 -1.29
N ASN A 257 4.88 -22.23 -1.85
CA ASN A 257 4.49 -22.19 -3.26
C ASN A 257 5.64 -21.65 -4.11
N SER A 258 5.97 -22.33 -5.20
CA SER A 258 6.78 -21.78 -6.30
C SER A 258 6.04 -21.77 -7.64
N GLY A 259 4.85 -22.39 -7.71
CA GLY A 259 4.02 -22.59 -8.92
C GLY A 259 2.76 -21.71 -8.96
N THR A 260 1.74 -22.14 -9.74
CA THR A 260 0.48 -21.40 -9.87
C THR A 260 -0.63 -22.02 -9.03
N ILE A 261 -1.28 -21.21 -8.18
CA ILE A 261 -2.50 -21.61 -7.46
C ILE A 261 -3.68 -20.83 -8.05
N ASN A 262 -4.64 -21.55 -8.60
CA ASN A 262 -5.95 -21.02 -9.01
C ASN A 262 -6.97 -21.37 -7.92
N SER A 263 -7.41 -20.36 -7.19
CA SER A 263 -8.39 -20.49 -6.11
C SER A 263 -9.76 -20.02 -6.58
N TYR A 264 -10.77 -20.88 -6.48
CA TYR A 264 -12.17 -20.60 -6.84
C TYR A 264 -13.10 -20.59 -5.60
N ILE A 265 -12.56 -20.45 -4.38
CA ILE A 265 -13.23 -20.79 -3.11
C ILE A 265 -13.58 -19.59 -2.20
N GLU A 266 -14.72 -19.65 -1.50
CA GLU A 266 -15.14 -18.65 -0.49
C GLU A 266 -14.35 -18.71 0.84
N ASP A 267 -13.73 -19.85 1.19
CA ASP A 267 -13.13 -20.09 2.51
C ASP A 267 -11.73 -20.73 2.43
N LEU A 268 -10.71 -19.89 2.23
CA LEU A 268 -9.30 -20.25 2.41
C LEU A 268 -8.89 -19.99 3.88
N TYR A 269 -8.88 -21.04 4.73
CA TYR A 269 -8.66 -20.89 6.17
C TYR A 269 -7.21 -21.17 6.57
N PHE A 270 -6.57 -20.19 7.18
CA PHE A 270 -5.27 -20.34 7.84
C PHE A 270 -5.49 -20.27 9.35
N GLY A 271 -5.16 -21.34 10.08
CA GLY A 271 -5.23 -21.35 11.53
C GLY A 271 -4.05 -20.60 12.16
N ALA A 272 -4.12 -20.36 13.47
CA ALA A 272 -2.98 -19.83 14.23
C ALA A 272 -1.73 -20.69 13.96
N GLY A 273 -0.57 -20.05 13.80
CA GLY A 273 0.71 -20.73 13.53
C GLY A 273 0.96 -21.18 12.09
N GLY A 274 -0.04 -21.14 11.18
CA GLY A 274 0.16 -21.47 9.77
C GLY A 274 0.98 -20.41 9.02
N THR A 275 1.91 -20.83 8.16
CA THR A 275 2.77 -19.94 7.34
C THR A 275 2.60 -20.22 5.85
N ILE A 276 2.58 -19.19 5.00
CA ILE A 276 2.66 -19.32 3.54
C ILE A 276 3.86 -18.53 3.03
N ASN A 277 4.70 -19.20 2.25
CA ASN A 277 5.84 -18.61 1.57
C ASN A 277 5.65 -18.72 0.05
N PHE A 278 5.60 -17.59 -0.64
CA PHE A 278 5.62 -17.54 -2.11
C PHE A 278 7.05 -17.33 -2.60
N GLN A 279 7.61 -18.31 -3.32
CA GLN A 279 8.95 -18.28 -3.91
C GLN A 279 8.94 -17.57 -5.28
N ARG A 280 10.14 -17.22 -5.79
CA ARG A 280 10.30 -16.49 -7.05
C ARG A 280 9.64 -17.22 -8.23
N GLY A 281 8.72 -16.54 -8.94
CA GLY A 281 7.99 -17.10 -10.08
C GLY A 281 6.64 -17.75 -9.75
N SER A 282 6.21 -17.70 -8.48
CA SER A 282 4.87 -18.10 -8.07
C SER A 282 3.80 -17.16 -8.61
N ASN A 283 2.63 -17.69 -8.94
CA ASN A 283 1.42 -16.90 -9.18
C ASN A 283 0.29 -17.43 -8.30
N PHE A 284 -0.34 -16.56 -7.54
CA PHE A 284 -1.57 -16.89 -6.84
C PHE A 284 -2.70 -16.05 -7.43
N VAL A 285 -3.63 -16.73 -8.11
CA VAL A 285 -4.77 -16.13 -8.81
C VAL A 285 -6.04 -16.56 -8.07
N ASN A 286 -6.69 -15.60 -7.46
CA ASN A 286 -7.85 -15.85 -6.63
C ASN A 286 -9.12 -15.24 -7.23
N TYR A 287 -10.14 -16.07 -7.34
CA TYR A 287 -11.45 -15.75 -7.89
C TYR A 287 -12.57 -15.69 -6.83
N ALA A 288 -12.26 -15.85 -5.53
CA ALA A 288 -13.24 -15.86 -4.44
C ALA A 288 -12.67 -15.36 -3.10
N THR A 289 -13.48 -15.13 -2.06
CA THR A 289 -13.05 -14.42 -0.83
C THR A 289 -11.94 -15.12 -0.03
N ILE A 290 -10.75 -14.51 0.12
CA ILE A 290 -9.73 -15.02 1.06
C ILE A 290 -9.88 -14.34 2.40
N THR A 291 -10.15 -15.09 3.46
CA THR A 291 -10.40 -14.55 4.79
C THR A 291 -9.30 -14.99 5.75
N THR A 292 -8.38 -14.10 6.12
CA THR A 292 -7.40 -14.40 7.18
C THR A 292 -8.11 -14.41 8.55
N LYS A 293 -7.79 -15.33 9.47
CA LYS A 293 -8.31 -15.25 10.86
C LYS A 293 -7.42 -14.34 11.71
N ALA A 294 -7.94 -13.78 12.81
CA ALA A 294 -7.16 -13.05 13.79
C ALA A 294 -5.89 -13.83 14.23
N GLY A 295 -4.73 -13.20 14.14
CA GLY A 295 -3.41 -13.75 14.49
C GLY A 295 -2.64 -14.41 13.33
N VAL A 296 -3.20 -14.45 12.12
CA VAL A 296 -2.56 -15.07 10.94
C VAL A 296 -1.69 -14.06 10.20
N THR A 297 -0.52 -14.48 9.73
CA THR A 297 0.33 -13.67 8.82
C THR A 297 0.38 -14.28 7.42
N LEU A 298 0.02 -13.50 6.40
CA LEU A 298 0.18 -13.81 4.99
C LEU A 298 1.37 -13.00 4.45
N THR A 299 2.44 -13.64 3.97
CA THR A 299 3.61 -12.96 3.41
C THR A 299 3.69 -13.21 1.91
N ASN A 300 3.72 -12.15 1.11
CA ASN A 300 3.96 -12.18 -0.33
C ASN A 300 5.33 -11.58 -0.66
N ASP A 301 6.32 -12.43 -0.94
CA ASP A 301 7.65 -12.01 -1.42
C ASP A 301 7.75 -11.96 -2.96
N ASN A 302 6.64 -12.20 -3.69
CA ASN A 302 6.61 -12.22 -5.15
C ASN A 302 5.29 -11.66 -5.71
N THR A 303 4.66 -12.26 -6.74
CA THR A 303 3.42 -11.72 -7.33
C THR A 303 2.17 -12.40 -6.75
N LEU A 304 1.31 -11.62 -6.10
CA LEU A 304 -0.03 -11.98 -5.63
C LEU A 304 -1.07 -11.21 -6.44
N THR A 305 -2.02 -11.89 -7.10
CA THR A 305 -3.04 -11.23 -7.93
C THR A 305 -4.45 -11.53 -7.42
N ASN A 306 -5.13 -10.49 -6.97
CA ASN A 306 -6.52 -10.50 -6.55
C ASN A 306 -7.44 -10.05 -7.70
N ASN A 307 -8.31 -10.96 -8.17
CA ASN A 307 -9.34 -10.68 -9.18
C ASN A 307 -10.77 -10.67 -8.62
N ASP A 308 -10.93 -10.98 -7.33
CA ASP A 308 -12.20 -10.96 -6.60
C ASP A 308 -11.95 -10.46 -5.16
N THR A 309 -12.40 -11.13 -4.09
CA THR A 309 -12.27 -10.57 -2.74
C THR A 309 -11.05 -11.11 -1.96
N LEU A 310 -10.27 -10.23 -1.32
CA LEU A 310 -9.19 -10.57 -0.37
C LEU A 310 -9.41 -9.79 0.93
N ASN A 311 -9.73 -10.49 2.01
CA ASN A 311 -9.97 -9.96 3.36
C ASN A 311 -8.79 -10.28 4.29
N ASN A 312 -8.06 -9.24 4.71
CA ASN A 312 -7.18 -9.31 5.87
C ASN A 312 -7.96 -8.92 7.13
N ASN A 313 -8.54 -9.88 7.85
CA ASN A 313 -9.43 -9.57 8.99
C ASN A 313 -8.69 -8.96 10.19
N SER A 314 -9.46 -8.45 11.15
CA SER A 314 -8.97 -7.94 12.44
C SER A 314 -7.99 -8.91 13.11
N GLY A 315 -6.80 -8.40 13.46
CA GLY A 315 -5.70 -9.16 14.05
C GLY A 315 -4.86 -9.97 13.05
N GLY A 316 -5.22 -10.02 11.77
CA GLY A 316 -4.40 -10.58 10.69
C GLY A 316 -3.30 -9.62 10.22
N SER A 317 -2.23 -10.15 9.64
CA SER A 317 -1.15 -9.39 9.02
C SER A 317 -0.96 -9.82 7.55
N LEU A 318 -0.97 -8.88 6.60
CA LEU A 318 -0.64 -9.11 5.20
C LEU A 318 0.65 -8.37 4.84
N ASN A 319 1.77 -9.07 4.73
CA ASN A 319 3.08 -8.51 4.39
C ASN A 319 3.33 -8.67 2.89
N ASN A 320 3.19 -7.61 2.11
CA ASN A 320 3.56 -7.58 0.70
C ASN A 320 4.98 -7.05 0.51
N ASN A 321 5.98 -7.93 0.35
CA ASN A 321 7.35 -7.60 -0.03
C ASN A 321 7.59 -7.68 -1.57
N GLY A 322 6.67 -8.30 -2.32
CA GLY A 322 6.68 -8.41 -3.79
C GLY A 322 5.63 -7.52 -4.48
N ILE A 323 5.01 -7.99 -5.55
CA ILE A 323 3.92 -7.31 -6.28
C ILE A 323 2.56 -7.85 -5.81
N LEU A 324 1.68 -7.01 -5.28
CA LEU A 324 0.27 -7.32 -5.00
C LEU A 324 -0.62 -6.56 -5.99
N ASN A 325 -1.26 -7.26 -6.93
CA ASN A 325 -2.18 -6.68 -7.90
C ASN A 325 -3.63 -6.86 -7.43
N ASN A 326 -4.34 -5.77 -7.13
CA ASN A 326 -5.80 -5.76 -6.98
C ASN A 326 -6.42 -5.26 -8.29
N ASN A 327 -6.81 -6.19 -9.16
CA ASN A 327 -7.25 -5.90 -10.53
C ASN A 327 -8.68 -5.33 -10.57
N LYS A 328 -9.17 -4.94 -11.76
CA LYS A 328 -10.48 -4.26 -11.98
C LYS A 328 -11.72 -4.89 -11.32
N ARG A 329 -11.71 -6.19 -11.04
CA ARG A 329 -12.81 -6.91 -10.36
C ARG A 329 -12.51 -7.22 -8.88
N GLY A 330 -11.32 -6.87 -8.41
CA GLY A 330 -10.85 -7.17 -7.09
C GLY A 330 -11.35 -6.21 -6.01
N THR A 331 -11.69 -6.74 -4.84
CA THR A 331 -11.92 -6.02 -3.60
C THR A 331 -10.90 -6.48 -2.56
N LEU A 332 -10.05 -5.59 -2.06
CA LEU A 332 -9.09 -5.87 -0.99
C LEU A 332 -9.55 -5.20 0.30
N ASN A 333 -10.13 -5.96 1.23
CA ASN A 333 -10.53 -5.48 2.55
C ASN A 333 -9.41 -5.72 3.56
N ASN A 334 -9.03 -4.70 4.32
CA ASN A 334 -8.05 -4.75 5.39
C ASN A 334 -8.71 -4.27 6.69
N ASP A 335 -9.09 -5.22 7.54
CA ASP A 335 -9.49 -5.00 8.94
C ASP A 335 -8.33 -5.22 9.93
N GLY A 336 -7.19 -5.79 9.46
CA GLY A 336 -5.97 -6.05 10.22
C GLY A 336 -4.82 -5.10 9.88
N THR A 337 -3.59 -5.62 9.80
CA THR A 337 -2.39 -4.87 9.39
C THR A 337 -1.92 -5.30 8.00
N LEU A 338 -1.91 -4.42 7.01
CA LEU A 338 -1.30 -4.64 5.70
C LEU A 338 0.03 -3.89 5.64
N ASN A 339 1.15 -4.60 5.50
CA ASN A 339 2.49 -4.05 5.37
C ASN A 339 2.98 -4.19 3.92
N ASN A 340 2.93 -3.11 3.15
CA ASN A 340 3.45 -3.04 1.79
C ASN A 340 4.92 -2.58 1.78
N GLY A 341 5.86 -3.52 1.73
CA GLY A 341 7.29 -3.26 1.45
C GLY A 341 7.67 -3.41 -0.04
N GLY A 342 6.80 -3.99 -0.87
CA GLY A 342 6.95 -4.11 -2.32
C GLY A 342 5.97 -3.23 -3.09
N MET A 343 5.48 -3.68 -4.25
CA MET A 343 4.54 -2.93 -5.09
C MET A 343 3.10 -3.39 -4.91
N LEU A 344 2.22 -2.57 -4.36
CA LEU A 344 0.78 -2.79 -4.29
C LEU A 344 0.08 -1.97 -5.38
N LYS A 345 -0.47 -2.63 -6.40
CA LYS A 345 -1.23 -1.99 -7.48
C LYS A 345 -2.72 -2.15 -7.22
N ASN A 346 -3.41 -1.06 -6.87
CA ASN A 346 -4.86 -1.05 -6.75
C ASN A 346 -5.51 -0.41 -7.99
N VAL A 347 -6.26 -1.20 -8.76
CA VAL A 347 -7.01 -0.76 -9.95
C VAL A 347 -8.53 -0.83 -9.71
N ALA A 348 -8.98 -1.38 -8.58
CA ALA A 348 -10.38 -1.50 -8.20
C ALA A 348 -10.61 -0.96 -6.79
N MET A 349 -11.22 -1.74 -5.88
CA MET A 349 -11.56 -1.29 -4.53
C MET A 349 -10.56 -1.85 -3.50
N LEU A 350 -9.92 -0.96 -2.73
CA LEU A 350 -9.18 -1.31 -1.52
C LEU A 350 -9.85 -0.63 -0.34
N ASN A 351 -10.32 -1.39 0.65
CA ASN A 351 -10.94 -0.88 1.86
C ASN A 351 -10.00 -1.10 3.06
N ASN A 352 -9.51 -0.03 3.66
CA ASN A 352 -8.78 -0.06 4.93
C ASN A 352 -9.75 0.36 6.04
N ASN A 353 -10.33 -0.61 6.75
CA ASN A 353 -11.51 -0.42 7.61
C ASN A 353 -11.17 0.18 8.99
N SER A 354 -12.18 0.55 9.77
CA SER A 354 -11.96 1.21 11.07
C SER A 354 -11.08 0.38 12.01
N GLY A 355 -9.99 0.98 12.51
CA GLY A 355 -9.05 0.32 13.43
C GLY A 355 -7.96 -0.53 12.75
N SER A 356 -8.00 -0.68 11.43
CA SER A 356 -6.96 -1.37 10.65
C SER A 356 -5.76 -0.45 10.39
N ILE A 357 -4.67 -1.05 9.90
CA ILE A 357 -3.42 -0.37 9.55
C ILE A 357 -3.00 -0.78 8.14
N LEU A 358 -2.76 0.19 7.27
CA LEU A 358 -2.14 0.01 5.95
C LEU A 358 -0.81 0.77 5.96
N ASN A 359 0.30 0.05 6.10
CA ASN A 359 1.65 0.60 6.09
C ASN A 359 2.26 0.45 4.70
N ASN A 360 2.72 1.53 4.11
CA ASN A 360 3.64 1.52 2.98
C ASN A 360 5.05 1.73 3.53
N ASN A 361 5.82 0.64 3.64
CA ASN A 361 7.13 0.58 4.28
C ASN A 361 8.25 0.98 3.33
N ASN A 362 9.47 1.20 3.85
CA ASN A 362 10.63 1.61 3.06
C ASN A 362 10.86 0.67 1.86
N GLY A 363 10.97 1.22 0.65
CA GLY A 363 10.99 0.46 -0.62
C GLY A 363 9.62 0.09 -1.19
N GLY A 364 8.55 0.26 -0.41
CA GLY A 364 7.17 0.02 -0.79
C GLY A 364 6.62 1.08 -1.73
N THR A 365 5.92 0.64 -2.77
CA THR A 365 5.16 1.46 -3.71
C THR A 365 3.69 1.06 -3.66
N LEU A 366 2.80 1.93 -3.19
CA LEU A 366 1.36 1.75 -3.35
C LEU A 366 0.91 2.61 -4.55
N ASN A 367 0.54 1.97 -5.66
CA ASN A 367 0.01 2.60 -6.86
C ASN A 367 -1.52 2.44 -6.90
N ASN A 368 -2.24 3.52 -6.60
CA ASN A 368 -3.69 3.55 -6.56
C ASN A 368 -4.28 4.25 -7.80
N GLY A 369 -4.71 3.47 -8.79
CA GLY A 369 -5.51 3.95 -9.92
C GLY A 369 -7.02 3.66 -9.79
N GLY A 370 -7.44 3.04 -8.68
CA GLY A 370 -8.84 2.75 -8.33
C GLY A 370 -9.34 3.60 -7.16
N THR A 371 -10.24 3.04 -6.36
CA THR A 371 -10.75 3.65 -5.12
C THR A 371 -10.08 3.00 -3.92
N LEU A 372 -9.45 3.82 -3.08
CA LEU A 372 -8.95 3.45 -1.75
C LEU A 372 -9.84 4.09 -0.70
N THR A 373 -10.71 3.31 -0.06
CA THR A 373 -11.54 3.76 1.07
C THR A 373 -10.76 3.56 2.36
N ASN A 374 -10.47 4.63 3.08
CA ASN A 374 -9.68 4.60 4.31
C ASN A 374 -10.50 5.06 5.52
N GLY A 375 -11.02 4.11 6.31
CA GLY A 375 -11.51 4.33 7.66
C GLY A 375 -10.48 4.02 8.76
N GLY A 376 -9.38 3.35 8.40
CA GLY A 376 -8.27 2.98 9.28
C GLY A 376 -7.08 3.95 9.22
N MET A 377 -5.91 3.51 9.69
CA MET A 377 -4.66 4.26 9.59
C MET A 377 -3.93 3.89 8.29
N LEU A 378 -3.56 4.89 7.49
CA LEU A 378 -2.73 4.74 6.29
C LEU A 378 -1.41 5.47 6.53
N ASN A 379 -0.30 4.74 6.60
CA ASN A 379 1.03 5.30 6.88
C ASN A 379 1.96 5.11 5.68
N ASN A 380 2.42 6.19 5.06
CA ASN A 380 3.53 6.16 4.13
C ASN A 380 4.83 6.43 4.90
N ASN A 381 5.69 5.43 5.08
CA ASN A 381 6.89 5.58 5.92
C ASN A 381 8.03 6.32 5.19
N SER A 382 9.00 6.83 5.95
CA SER A 382 10.20 7.46 5.38
C SER A 382 10.90 6.55 4.36
N GLY A 383 11.31 7.10 3.21
CA GLY A 383 11.92 6.35 2.10
C GLY A 383 10.93 5.55 1.23
N SER A 384 9.63 5.63 1.49
CA SER A 384 8.58 4.88 0.78
C SER A 384 7.83 5.75 -0.23
N PHE A 385 7.24 5.14 -1.26
CA PHE A 385 6.54 5.85 -2.34
C PHE A 385 5.03 5.54 -2.33
N LEU A 386 4.20 6.58 -2.28
CA LEU A 386 2.75 6.46 -2.47
C LEU A 386 2.38 7.14 -3.80
N ASN A 387 2.02 6.36 -4.81
CA ASN A 387 1.55 6.85 -6.10
C ASN A 387 0.02 6.80 -6.14
N ASN A 388 -0.65 7.93 -6.30
CA ASN A 388 -2.10 7.99 -6.46
C ASN A 388 -2.44 8.60 -7.83
N ASN A 389 -3.39 8.00 -8.53
CA ASN A 389 -4.02 8.52 -9.76
C ASN A 389 -5.56 8.41 -9.68
N GLY A 390 -6.09 8.03 -8.53
CA GLY A 390 -7.52 7.79 -8.28
C GLY A 390 -8.02 8.58 -7.06
N ILE A 391 -8.90 7.97 -6.26
CA ILE A 391 -9.46 8.58 -5.05
C ILE A 391 -8.94 7.85 -3.81
N ILE A 392 -8.36 8.60 -2.88
CA ILE A 392 -8.11 8.18 -1.49
C ILE A 392 -9.20 8.82 -0.62
N ASP A 393 -10.18 8.05 -0.17
CA ASP A 393 -11.27 8.57 0.65
C ASP A 393 -11.00 8.32 2.14
N ASN A 394 -10.51 9.33 2.85
CA ASN A 394 -10.28 9.34 4.29
C ASN A 394 -11.37 10.12 5.07
N SER A 395 -12.51 10.42 4.45
CA SER A 395 -13.57 11.28 5.02
C SER A 395 -14.22 10.71 6.29
N THR A 396 -14.14 9.40 6.48
CA THR A 396 -14.75 8.70 7.63
C THR A 396 -13.88 8.75 8.89
N ASN A 397 -12.64 9.25 8.79
CA ASN A 397 -11.71 9.30 9.91
C ASN A 397 -11.86 10.59 10.72
N ARG A 398 -12.16 10.46 12.03
CA ARG A 398 -12.67 11.57 12.86
C ARG A 398 -11.61 12.32 13.70
N LEU A 399 -10.32 11.98 13.63
CA LEU A 399 -9.29 12.54 14.54
C LEU A 399 -7.92 12.74 13.85
N GLY A 400 -7.41 13.98 13.82
CA GLY A 400 -6.22 14.43 13.07
C GLY A 400 -4.83 13.79 13.36
N ALA A 401 -4.76 12.68 14.10
CA ALA A 401 -3.55 11.87 14.31
C ALA A 401 -3.71 10.39 13.91
N LYS A 402 -4.92 9.96 13.51
CA LYS A 402 -5.20 8.63 12.97
C LYS A 402 -5.93 8.87 11.65
N GLY A 403 -5.29 8.57 10.53
CA GLY A 403 -5.76 8.96 9.20
C GLY A 403 -4.73 8.62 8.16
N PHE A 404 -4.66 9.43 7.11
CA PHE A 404 -3.55 9.38 6.17
C PHE A 404 -2.36 10.18 6.73
N ILE A 405 -1.27 9.48 7.03
CA ILE A 405 0.01 10.05 7.46
C ILE A 405 1.04 9.80 6.36
N ASN A 406 1.59 10.87 5.81
CA ASN A 406 2.71 10.79 4.88
C ASN A 406 4.03 11.14 5.59
N ASN A 407 4.99 10.24 5.64
CA ASN A 407 6.37 10.48 6.10
C ASN A 407 7.40 10.21 4.98
N GLY A 408 6.95 9.74 3.81
CA GLY A 408 7.75 9.38 2.65
C GLY A 408 7.51 10.32 1.48
N VAL A 409 7.56 9.80 0.24
CA VAL A 409 7.27 10.57 -0.97
C VAL A 409 5.87 10.22 -1.48
N TYR A 410 5.00 11.22 -1.63
CA TYR A 410 3.73 11.11 -2.35
C TYR A 410 3.91 11.62 -3.77
N ILE A 411 3.41 10.87 -4.77
CA ILE A 411 3.51 11.21 -6.20
C ILE A 411 2.16 11.00 -6.90
N GLY A 412 1.84 11.82 -7.89
CA GLY A 412 0.78 11.53 -8.87
C GLY A 412 -0.38 12.51 -8.86
N THR A 413 -1.48 12.10 -9.47
CA THR A 413 -2.67 12.92 -9.77
C THR A 413 -3.89 12.44 -8.97
N GLY A 414 -4.96 13.24 -8.83
CA GLY A 414 -6.23 12.75 -8.27
C GLY A 414 -6.59 13.30 -6.88
N GLN A 415 -7.55 12.65 -6.20
CA GLN A 415 -8.26 13.25 -5.07
C GLN A 415 -7.97 12.54 -3.74
N ILE A 416 -7.74 13.31 -2.67
CA ILE A 416 -7.72 12.86 -1.27
C ILE A 416 -8.93 13.51 -0.59
N LYS A 417 -9.88 12.72 -0.09
CA LYS A 417 -11.03 13.24 0.70
C LYS A 417 -10.76 13.11 2.19
N GLY A 418 -11.12 14.10 2.98
CA GLY A 418 -10.89 14.12 4.43
C GLY A 418 -9.49 14.59 4.83
N SER A 419 -9.18 14.52 6.13
CA SER A 419 -7.95 15.09 6.69
C SER A 419 -6.69 14.33 6.28
N TRP A 420 -5.63 15.04 5.87
CA TRP A 420 -4.32 14.49 5.52
C TRP A 420 -3.20 15.16 6.34
N THR A 421 -2.40 14.37 7.05
CA THR A 421 -1.22 14.85 7.78
C THR A 421 0.07 14.45 7.04
N ASP A 422 0.86 15.43 6.61
CA ASP A 422 2.08 15.23 5.82
C ASP A 422 3.33 15.71 6.55
N HIS A 423 4.29 14.82 6.76
CA HIS A 423 5.64 15.05 7.27
C HIS A 423 6.73 14.74 6.21
N GLY A 424 6.33 14.40 4.97
CA GLY A 424 7.19 13.86 3.91
C GLY A 424 7.45 14.83 2.75
N THR A 425 7.58 14.33 1.53
CA THR A 425 7.66 15.12 0.29
C THR A 425 6.41 14.85 -0.55
N VAL A 426 5.89 15.88 -1.21
CA VAL A 426 4.74 15.77 -2.13
C VAL A 426 5.19 16.27 -3.50
N LYS A 427 4.98 15.45 -4.54
CA LYS A 427 5.27 15.76 -5.94
C LYS A 427 4.00 15.54 -6.77
N PRO A 428 3.21 16.59 -7.07
CA PRO A 428 2.05 16.44 -7.96
C PRO A 428 2.49 15.95 -9.35
N GLY A 429 1.58 15.37 -10.13
CA GLY A 429 1.93 14.78 -11.44
C GLY A 429 1.93 15.78 -12.60
N ASN A 430 2.92 15.66 -13.49
CA ASN A 430 3.21 16.58 -14.59
C ASN A 430 2.26 16.54 -15.82
N SER A 431 1.12 15.85 -15.75
CA SER A 431 0.25 15.64 -16.91
C SER A 431 -1.24 15.82 -16.57
N ALA A 432 -1.80 16.95 -17.00
CA ALA A 432 -3.22 17.32 -17.01
C ALA A 432 -4.02 17.28 -15.69
N GLY A 433 -3.42 16.95 -14.54
CA GLY A 433 -4.15 16.92 -13.26
C GLY A 433 -3.25 17.07 -12.05
N GLY A 434 -3.50 18.09 -11.23
CA GLY A 434 -2.89 18.22 -9.91
C GLY A 434 -3.53 17.28 -8.88
N VAL A 435 -3.19 17.52 -7.61
CA VAL A 435 -3.74 16.80 -6.46
C VAL A 435 -4.86 17.64 -5.84
N LEU A 436 -6.07 17.09 -5.73
CA LEU A 436 -7.18 17.72 -5.01
C LEU A 436 -7.29 17.13 -3.60
N VAL A 437 -7.15 17.94 -2.57
CA VAL A 437 -7.40 17.59 -1.17
C VAL A 437 -8.75 18.15 -0.76
N ASP A 438 -9.77 17.31 -0.83
CA ASP A 438 -11.13 17.63 -0.40
C ASP A 438 -11.29 17.42 1.12
N GLY A 439 -10.66 18.29 1.91
CA GLY A 439 -10.55 18.19 3.36
C GLY A 439 -9.40 19.02 3.93
N ASN A 440 -9.11 18.85 5.22
CA ASN A 440 -8.02 19.59 5.86
C ASN A 440 -6.65 18.98 5.51
N TYR A 441 -5.66 19.82 5.22
CA TYR A 441 -4.28 19.41 4.96
C TYR A 441 -3.34 19.96 6.04
N TYR A 442 -2.59 19.08 6.69
CA TYR A 442 -1.70 19.39 7.81
C TYR A 442 -0.26 19.04 7.46
N LYS A 443 0.54 20.00 6.98
CA LYS A 443 1.98 19.81 6.74
C LYS A 443 2.76 19.99 8.04
N LYS A 444 3.36 18.93 8.59
CA LYS A 444 4.07 18.90 9.88
C LYS A 444 5.52 18.40 9.73
N GLY A 445 6.50 19.29 9.62
CA GLY A 445 7.93 18.88 9.54
C GLY A 445 8.31 18.05 8.29
N GLY A 446 9.61 17.73 8.12
CA GLY A 446 10.15 17.03 6.94
C GLY A 446 10.96 17.93 5.99
N SER A 447 11.51 17.38 4.89
CA SER A 447 12.14 18.18 3.82
C SER A 447 11.21 19.32 3.44
N LYS A 448 11.70 20.56 3.54
CA LYS A 448 10.90 21.81 3.56
C LYS A 448 10.28 22.19 2.21
N GLU A 449 10.13 21.24 1.30
CA GLU A 449 9.76 21.46 -0.09
C GLU A 449 8.46 20.69 -0.39
N ILE A 450 7.39 21.45 -0.62
CA ILE A 450 6.34 21.02 -1.53
C ILE A 450 6.89 21.35 -2.91
N GLU A 451 7.40 20.36 -3.63
CA GLU A 451 7.97 20.57 -4.96
C GLU A 451 6.80 20.58 -5.95
N LEU A 452 6.34 21.78 -6.29
CA LEU A 452 5.42 21.99 -7.41
C LEU A 452 6.30 22.08 -8.66
N GLY A 453 6.44 20.99 -9.42
CA GLY A 453 7.18 21.01 -10.67
C GLY A 453 6.44 21.76 -11.78
N GLY A 454 7.09 22.75 -12.36
CA GLY A 454 6.67 23.38 -13.60
C GLY A 454 7.76 24.35 -14.06
N THR A 455 8.12 24.30 -15.34
CA THR A 455 8.92 25.36 -15.98
C THR A 455 7.98 26.22 -16.81
N TYR A 456 7.87 27.51 -16.48
CA TYR A 456 7.07 28.47 -17.22
C TYR A 456 7.56 28.63 -18.67
N HIS A 457 6.69 28.32 -19.63
CA HIS A 457 6.68 28.96 -20.94
C HIS A 457 5.36 29.74 -21.03
N GLY A 458 5.47 31.06 -21.06
CA GLY A 458 4.37 31.96 -20.80
C GLY A 458 3.36 32.07 -21.92
N ASP A 459 2.15 31.55 -21.69
CA ASP A 459 0.92 31.92 -22.38
C ASP A 459 -0.32 31.22 -21.79
N GLY A 460 -0.72 31.64 -20.59
CA GLY A 460 -2.11 32.01 -20.27
C GLY A 460 -3.31 31.07 -20.51
N ASP A 461 -3.17 29.81 -20.91
CA ASP A 461 -4.29 28.87 -21.13
C ASP A 461 -4.22 27.66 -20.18
N ARG A 462 -5.28 27.46 -19.38
CA ARG A 462 -5.42 26.35 -18.41
C ARG A 462 -5.53 24.97 -19.06
N THR A 463 -5.52 24.89 -20.39
CA THR A 463 -5.84 23.65 -21.13
C THR A 463 -4.64 22.97 -21.78
N ALA A 464 -3.45 23.56 -21.76
CA ALA A 464 -2.28 22.93 -22.39
C ALA A 464 -0.94 23.51 -21.91
N THR A 465 -0.46 23.15 -20.71
CA THR A 465 0.98 22.90 -20.38
C THR A 465 1.19 22.72 -18.86
N GLU A 466 1.79 21.57 -18.50
CA GLU A 466 2.85 21.37 -17.50
C GLU A 466 2.91 22.23 -16.22
N HIS A 467 1.87 22.22 -15.38
CA HIS A 467 1.99 22.74 -14.01
C HIS A 467 1.51 21.71 -12.98
N ASP A 468 2.39 21.31 -12.08
CA ASP A 468 2.06 20.54 -10.87
C ASP A 468 1.34 21.46 -9.86
N TRP A 469 0.09 21.14 -9.50
CA TRP A 469 -0.68 21.92 -8.51
C TRP A 469 -1.31 21.05 -7.43
N ILE A 470 -1.54 21.63 -6.24
CA ILE A 470 -2.32 21.04 -5.15
C ILE A 470 -3.47 21.99 -4.83
N GLU A 471 -4.72 21.52 -4.96
CA GLU A 471 -5.92 22.25 -4.57
C GLU A 471 -6.43 21.70 -3.23
N ILE A 472 -6.89 22.56 -2.32
CA ILE A 472 -7.34 22.16 -0.97
C ILE A 472 -8.69 22.84 -0.70
N THR A 473 -9.74 22.07 -0.41
CA THR A 473 -11.08 22.61 -0.12
C THR A 473 -11.31 22.91 1.37
N GLY A 474 -10.49 22.33 2.26
CA GLY A 474 -10.56 22.52 3.71
C GLY A 474 -9.46 23.45 4.26
N ASN A 475 -9.21 23.34 5.57
CA ASN A 475 -8.18 24.14 6.24
C ASN A 475 -6.78 23.65 5.89
N LEU A 476 -5.87 24.61 5.67
CA LEU A 476 -4.43 24.35 5.56
C LEU A 476 -3.73 24.74 6.87
N GLU A 477 -2.97 23.80 7.46
CA GLU A 477 -2.09 24.04 8.60
C GLU A 477 -0.66 23.64 8.22
N LEU A 478 0.28 24.58 8.34
CA LEU A 478 1.68 24.40 7.99
C LEU A 478 2.55 24.59 9.24
N ALA A 479 3.41 23.62 9.54
CA ALA A 479 4.44 23.74 10.58
C ALA A 479 5.84 23.81 9.94
N GLY A 480 6.61 24.85 10.30
CA GLY A 480 7.93 25.13 9.74
C GLY A 480 7.93 26.26 8.71
N LYS A 481 9.11 26.50 8.13
CA LYS A 481 9.33 27.49 7.06
C LYS A 481 8.72 26.98 5.75
N LEU A 482 7.77 27.71 5.17
CA LEU A 482 7.29 27.47 3.80
C LEU A 482 8.20 28.22 2.84
N ASP A 483 9.02 27.48 2.09
CA ASP A 483 9.82 28.06 1.01
C ASP A 483 8.94 28.14 -0.25
N VAL A 484 8.46 29.35 -0.53
CA VAL A 484 7.57 29.63 -1.66
C VAL A 484 8.35 30.06 -2.90
N SER A 485 9.69 30.10 -2.84
CA SER A 485 10.56 30.49 -3.97
C SER A 485 10.51 29.53 -5.16
N LEU A 486 9.98 28.32 -4.98
CA LEU A 486 9.80 27.30 -6.02
C LEU A 486 8.33 27.14 -6.46
N ILE A 487 7.41 27.96 -5.93
CA ILE A 487 5.99 27.93 -6.29
C ILE A 487 5.78 28.85 -7.49
N ASP A 488 5.94 28.31 -8.69
CA ASP A 488 5.57 29.01 -9.93
C ASP A 488 4.06 28.83 -10.16
N GLY A 489 3.26 29.83 -9.74
CA GLY A 489 1.81 29.88 -10.01
C GLY A 489 0.87 29.44 -8.89
N PHE A 490 0.94 30.07 -7.71
CA PHE A 490 -0.15 30.02 -6.73
C PHE A 490 -1.39 30.77 -7.26
N LYS A 491 -2.31 30.08 -7.95
CA LYS A 491 -3.50 30.70 -8.55
C LYS A 491 -4.75 30.42 -7.70
N LEU A 492 -5.14 31.39 -6.87
CA LEU A 492 -6.46 31.43 -6.23
C LEU A 492 -7.53 31.69 -7.31
N SER A 493 -8.23 30.65 -7.79
CA SER A 493 -9.41 30.90 -8.62
C SER A 493 -10.49 31.56 -7.78
N ALA A 494 -11.04 32.67 -8.26
CA ALA A 494 -12.25 33.25 -7.70
C ALA A 494 -13.37 32.19 -7.69
N GLY A 495 -13.70 31.67 -6.50
CA GLY A 495 -14.66 30.58 -6.35
C GLY A 495 -14.77 30.06 -4.93
N ASP A 496 -13.66 29.64 -4.32
CA ASP A 496 -13.66 29.13 -2.94
C ASP A 496 -12.46 29.65 -2.15
N SER A 497 -12.73 30.09 -0.93
CA SER A 497 -11.73 30.72 -0.04
C SER A 497 -10.93 29.63 0.68
N PHE A 498 -9.63 29.50 0.43
CA PHE A 498 -8.78 28.70 1.32
C PHE A 498 -8.46 29.51 2.59
N VAL A 499 -8.51 28.85 3.75
CA VAL A 499 -8.17 29.46 5.05
C VAL A 499 -6.91 28.79 5.55
N ILE A 500 -5.79 29.53 5.57
CA ILE A 500 -4.62 29.10 6.34
C ILE A 500 -4.93 29.38 7.81
N THR A 501 -5.16 28.30 8.56
CA THR A 501 -5.57 28.41 9.97
C THR A 501 -4.40 28.59 10.91
N LYS A 502 -3.17 28.22 10.52
CA LYS A 502 -1.97 28.34 11.36
C LYS A 502 -0.67 28.15 10.56
N VAL A 503 0.31 29.04 10.78
CA VAL A 503 1.69 28.96 10.26
C VAL A 503 2.65 29.12 11.43
N ASP A 504 3.44 28.10 11.74
CA ASP A 504 4.52 28.18 12.74
C ASP A 504 5.88 28.35 12.00
N GLY A 505 6.17 29.56 11.49
CA GLY A 505 7.41 29.93 10.79
C GLY A 505 7.27 31.10 9.81
N ASP A 506 8.38 31.68 9.34
CA ASP A 506 8.36 32.73 8.31
C ASP A 506 8.00 32.12 6.92
N LEU A 507 7.06 32.72 6.20
CA LEU A 507 6.92 32.51 4.76
C LEU A 507 8.03 33.31 4.06
N SER A 508 8.86 32.68 3.23
CA SER A 508 9.85 33.40 2.42
C SER A 508 9.95 32.78 1.04
N GLY A 509 9.94 33.60 -0.01
CA GLY A 509 10.32 33.20 -1.36
C GLY A 509 10.72 34.41 -2.19
N GLN A 510 11.53 34.18 -3.22
CA GLN A 510 11.74 35.13 -4.30
C GLN A 510 10.67 34.88 -5.34
N TYR A 511 9.94 35.92 -5.69
CA TYR A 511 8.92 35.86 -6.72
C TYR A 511 9.36 36.77 -7.87
N ASP A 512 9.52 36.18 -9.06
CA ASP A 512 9.63 36.95 -10.29
C ASP A 512 8.21 37.26 -10.77
N GLY A 513 7.91 38.55 -10.96
CA GLY A 513 6.62 39.02 -11.47
C GLY A 513 5.56 39.37 -10.43
N LEU A 514 5.95 39.63 -9.18
CA LEU A 514 5.08 40.38 -8.25
C LEU A 514 5.38 41.88 -8.36
N ASP A 515 4.32 42.68 -8.31
CA ASP A 515 4.38 44.14 -8.27
C ASP A 515 4.21 44.63 -6.82
N GLU A 516 4.61 45.88 -6.55
CA GLU A 516 4.56 46.50 -5.21
C GLU A 516 3.09 46.60 -4.70
N GLY A 517 2.77 45.87 -3.62
CA GLY A 517 1.41 45.83 -3.03
C GLY A 517 0.67 44.49 -3.19
N ASP A 518 1.29 43.47 -3.76
CA ASP A 518 0.70 42.12 -3.83
C ASP A 518 0.50 41.50 -2.43
N SER A 519 -0.74 41.06 -2.13
CA SER A 519 -1.02 40.29 -0.91
C SER A 519 -1.01 38.79 -1.22
N VAL A 520 -0.18 38.07 -0.46
CA VAL A 520 -0.02 36.62 -0.58
C VAL A 520 -0.96 35.82 0.36
N GLY A 521 -1.79 36.48 1.18
CA GLY A 521 -2.85 35.81 1.96
C GLY A 521 -3.33 36.54 3.23
N ARG A 522 -4.55 36.18 3.70
CA ARG A 522 -5.13 36.59 4.99
C ARG A 522 -5.12 35.44 5.99
N PHE A 523 -4.69 35.69 7.22
CA PHE A 523 -4.63 34.68 8.27
C PHE A 523 -5.52 35.05 9.45
N LYS A 524 -6.15 34.04 10.07
CA LYS A 524 -6.76 34.20 11.40
C LYS A 524 -5.82 33.62 12.44
N SER A 525 -5.35 34.46 13.35
CA SER A 525 -4.59 34.03 14.53
C SER A 525 -5.53 33.39 15.55
N ASP A 526 -5.04 32.37 16.25
CA ASP A 526 -5.64 31.70 17.42
C ASP A 526 -6.06 32.71 18.52
N LYS A 527 -5.56 33.95 18.46
CA LYS A 527 -5.84 35.05 19.40
C LYS A 527 -6.91 36.06 18.93
N GLY A 528 -7.61 35.79 17.84
CA GLY A 528 -8.92 36.42 17.55
C GLY A 528 -8.92 37.74 16.78
N ALA A 529 -7.80 38.19 16.21
CA ALA A 529 -7.78 39.27 15.22
C ALA A 529 -7.31 38.73 13.85
N PRO A 530 -7.89 39.19 12.72
CA PRO A 530 -7.34 38.92 11.40
C PRO A 530 -6.00 39.65 11.25
N CYS A 531 -5.00 38.95 10.74
CA CYS A 531 -3.70 39.53 10.38
C CYS A 531 -3.50 39.40 8.87
N ASP A 532 -3.16 40.51 8.22
CA ASP A 532 -2.67 40.51 6.84
C ASP A 532 -1.14 40.40 6.88
N LEU A 533 -0.56 39.51 6.08
CA LEU A 533 0.90 39.39 5.91
C LEU A 533 1.30 40.09 4.62
N PHE A 534 2.14 41.12 4.75
CA PHE A 534 2.85 41.74 3.64
C PHE A 534 4.32 41.32 3.71
N ILE A 535 4.90 40.87 2.61
CA ILE A 535 6.34 40.61 2.51
C ILE A 535 6.93 41.67 1.61
N THR A 536 7.86 42.47 2.14
CA THR A 536 8.66 43.45 1.40
C THR A 536 9.90 42.77 0.82
N TYR A 537 10.17 43.03 -0.46
CA TYR A 537 11.43 42.69 -1.10
C TYR A 537 12.57 43.63 -0.63
N GLN A 538 13.80 43.12 -0.57
CA GLN A 538 15.02 43.92 -0.36
C GLN A 538 15.88 43.95 -1.62
N GLY A 539 16.19 45.17 -2.06
CA GLY A 539 17.30 45.53 -2.94
C GLY A 539 16.99 46.90 -3.56
N GLY A 540 17.87 47.88 -3.65
CA GLY A 540 19.27 48.09 -3.30
C GLY A 540 19.62 49.50 -3.81
N ASP A 541 20.53 50.19 -3.11
CA ASP A 541 21.20 51.44 -3.50
C ASP A 541 20.32 52.63 -3.96
N GLY A 542 19.70 53.28 -2.98
CA GLY A 542 19.38 54.71 -3.06
C GLY A 542 17.93 55.03 -3.38
N ASN A 543 17.27 55.63 -2.37
CA ASN A 543 16.08 56.48 -2.44
C ASN A 543 14.96 55.95 -3.34
N ASP A 544 14.07 55.12 -2.80
CA ASP A 544 12.63 55.09 -3.09
C ASP A 544 11.99 54.07 -2.13
N ILE A 545 11.13 54.54 -1.21
CA ILE A 545 10.20 53.71 -0.43
C ILE A 545 8.81 54.13 -0.90
N GLU A 546 8.12 53.30 -1.69
CA GLU A 546 6.71 53.51 -2.03
C GLU A 546 5.83 52.53 -1.25
N LEU A 547 5.24 53.01 -0.15
CA LEU A 547 4.52 52.15 0.81
C LEU A 547 3.02 52.08 0.50
N TYR A 548 2.56 51.13 -0.33
CA TYR A 548 1.12 50.84 -0.45
C TYR A 548 0.67 49.77 0.55
N THR A 549 0.10 50.18 1.69
CA THR A 549 -0.44 49.25 2.70
C THR A 549 -1.96 49.14 2.63
N LYS A 550 -2.50 48.39 1.67
CA LYS A 550 -3.95 48.15 1.62
C LYS A 550 -4.38 47.04 2.57
N SER A 551 -4.94 47.38 3.74
CA SER A 551 -5.62 46.41 4.60
C SER A 551 -6.73 45.70 3.84
N LEU A 552 -6.81 44.39 3.99
CA LEU A 552 -7.76 43.55 3.28
C LEU A 552 -9.18 43.59 3.88
N PHE A 553 -9.45 44.39 4.91
CA PHE A 553 -10.76 44.42 5.58
C PHE A 553 -11.47 45.79 5.64
N GLY A 554 -11.10 46.74 4.79
CA GLY A 554 -11.90 47.97 4.61
C GLY A 554 -11.21 49.01 3.74
N ASP A 555 -11.97 50.03 3.33
CA ASP A 555 -11.34 51.26 2.84
C ASP A 555 -10.44 51.80 3.94
N LEU A 556 -9.15 51.88 3.64
CA LEU A 556 -8.21 52.66 4.42
C LEU A 556 -8.81 54.07 4.64
N PRO A 557 -8.70 54.64 5.85
CA PRO A 557 -8.90 56.07 6.04
C PRO A 557 -8.22 56.83 4.91
N LYS A 558 -8.87 57.83 4.30
CA LYS A 558 -8.37 58.53 3.09
C LYS A 558 -6.87 58.90 3.17
N GLY A 559 -6.38 59.30 4.35
CA GLY A 559 -4.98 59.66 4.55
C GLY A 559 -3.96 58.51 4.44
N LEU A 560 -4.37 57.24 4.40
CA LEU A 560 -3.48 56.09 4.19
C LEU A 560 -3.48 55.57 2.74
N ARG A 561 -4.18 56.25 1.81
CA ARG A 561 -4.31 55.85 0.39
C ARG A 561 -3.39 56.62 -0.56
N GLU A 562 -2.74 57.67 -0.08
CA GLU A 562 -1.81 58.50 -0.86
C GLU A 562 -0.43 57.83 -0.90
N PRO A 563 0.35 57.98 -2.00
CA PRO A 563 1.74 57.52 -2.06
C PRO A 563 2.50 58.08 -0.86
N ARG A 564 3.18 57.20 -0.13
CA ARG A 564 3.84 57.55 1.13
C ARG A 564 5.32 57.38 1.02
N ILE A 565 6.02 58.51 1.08
CA ILE A 565 7.47 58.57 1.22
C ILE A 565 7.75 58.81 2.70
N ILE A 566 8.43 57.86 3.35
CA ILE A 566 8.70 57.90 4.78
C ILE A 566 10.21 57.84 5.00
N GLY A 567 10.74 58.86 5.67
CA GLY A 567 12.12 58.93 6.13
C GLY A 567 12.41 57.98 7.29
N SER A 568 13.67 57.93 7.63
CA SER A 568 14.24 57.11 8.69
C SER A 568 14.25 57.87 10.02
N ALA A 569 15.20 57.57 10.90
CA ALA A 569 15.41 58.37 12.12
C ALA A 569 16.71 59.20 12.03
N GLU A 570 17.31 59.24 10.85
CA GLU A 570 18.54 59.95 10.50
C GLU A 570 18.19 61.10 9.54
N ASN A 571 19.17 61.95 9.21
CA ASN A 571 18.96 63.04 8.25
C ASN A 571 18.77 62.49 6.82
N ASP A 572 17.59 62.69 6.27
CA ASP A 572 17.18 62.14 4.97
C ASP A 572 17.03 63.21 3.87
N LEU A 573 17.18 62.78 2.62
CA LEU A 573 16.80 63.54 1.44
C LEU A 573 15.66 62.80 0.74
N LEU A 574 14.44 63.26 0.95
CA LEU A 574 13.23 62.67 0.40
C LEU A 574 12.71 63.54 -0.75
N SER A 575 12.47 62.93 -1.91
CA SER A 575 11.93 63.62 -3.07
C SER A 575 10.71 62.87 -3.59
N GLY A 576 9.57 63.57 -3.61
CA GLY A 576 8.37 63.20 -4.35
C GLY A 576 8.55 63.29 -5.86
N THR A 577 7.43 63.17 -6.57
CA THR A 577 7.37 62.98 -8.02
C THR A 577 6.57 64.08 -8.71
N SER A 578 5.59 63.74 -9.53
CA SER A 578 4.67 64.70 -10.15
C SER A 578 3.21 64.41 -9.77
N ALA A 579 3.01 63.51 -8.80
CA ALA A 579 1.71 63.15 -8.28
C ALA A 579 1.53 63.75 -6.88
N ASN A 580 0.31 63.65 -6.35
CA ASN A 580 0.00 64.14 -5.02
C ASN A 580 0.48 63.12 -3.99
N GLU A 581 1.45 63.48 -3.15
CA GLU A 581 2.13 62.59 -2.22
C GLU A 581 2.00 63.00 -0.74
N VAL A 582 2.21 62.02 0.14
CA VAL A 582 2.41 62.26 1.58
C VAL A 582 3.85 61.95 1.91
N ILE A 583 4.61 62.97 2.30
CA ILE A 583 6.02 62.85 2.66
C ILE A 583 6.16 63.08 4.18
N PHE A 584 6.82 62.15 4.89
CA PHE A 584 7.09 62.27 6.33
C PHE A 584 8.57 62.04 6.62
N GLY A 585 9.29 63.06 7.10
CA GLY A 585 10.73 62.98 7.43
C GLY A 585 11.03 62.13 8.66
N ALA A 586 10.16 62.22 9.67
CA ALA A 586 10.21 61.50 10.94
C ALA A 586 11.18 62.09 11.99
N ASN A 587 12.39 61.57 12.19
CA ASN A 587 13.37 62.23 13.06
C ASN A 587 14.63 62.48 12.24
N GLY A 588 15.34 63.57 12.51
CA GLY A 588 16.52 63.96 11.76
C GLY A 588 16.36 65.38 11.26
N ASP A 589 17.44 65.99 10.77
CA ASP A 589 17.35 67.24 10.02
C ASP A 589 17.16 66.87 8.54
N ASP A 590 15.92 66.90 8.05
CA ASP A 590 15.54 66.34 6.75
C ASP A 590 15.42 67.39 5.64
N ILE A 591 15.59 66.95 4.39
CA ILE A 591 15.26 67.72 3.18
C ILE A 591 14.11 67.03 2.46
N LEU A 592 12.95 67.66 2.46
CA LEU A 592 11.71 67.10 1.93
C LEU A 592 11.24 67.91 0.73
N LEU A 593 11.23 67.28 -0.46
CA LEU A 593 10.91 67.92 -1.73
C LEU A 593 9.64 67.28 -2.31
N GLY A 594 8.48 67.93 -2.27
CA GLY A 594 7.21 67.44 -2.84
C GLY A 594 7.27 67.32 -4.38
N ARG A 595 7.84 68.36 -5.01
CA ARG A 595 8.06 68.53 -6.46
C ARG A 595 6.84 69.05 -7.19
N SER A 596 6.03 68.21 -7.81
CA SER A 596 4.82 68.66 -8.52
C SER A 596 3.65 67.83 -8.05
N GLY A 597 2.47 68.44 -7.91
CA GLY A 597 1.32 67.77 -7.31
C GLY A 597 0.86 68.53 -6.07
N ASP A 598 -0.31 68.18 -5.54
CA ASP A 598 -0.80 68.75 -4.28
C ASP A 598 -0.34 67.84 -3.13
N ASP A 599 0.77 68.21 -2.49
CA ASP A 599 1.49 67.35 -1.56
C ASP A 599 1.17 67.67 -0.10
N HIS A 600 1.31 66.65 0.74
CA HIS A 600 1.28 66.77 2.20
C HIS A 600 2.66 66.42 2.76
N VAL A 601 3.46 67.45 3.04
CA VAL A 601 4.84 67.28 3.50
C VAL A 601 4.95 67.61 4.98
N THR A 602 5.45 66.67 5.78
CA THR A 602 5.67 66.84 7.22
C THR A 602 7.10 66.50 7.60
N GLY A 603 7.80 67.45 8.24
CA GLY A 603 9.18 67.33 8.72
C GLY A 603 9.31 66.24 9.79
N GLY A 604 8.85 66.56 10.99
CA GLY A 604 8.88 65.63 12.12
C GLY A 604 9.63 66.24 13.30
N ASN A 605 10.61 65.54 13.86
CA ASN A 605 11.50 66.11 14.87
C ASN A 605 12.87 66.40 14.25
N GLY A 606 13.34 67.63 14.34
CA GLY A 606 14.63 68.08 13.82
C GLY A 606 14.47 69.39 13.07
N ASN A 607 15.56 69.94 12.54
CA ASN A 607 15.49 71.18 11.77
C ASN A 607 15.31 70.83 10.30
N ASP A 608 14.07 70.85 9.84
CA ASP A 608 13.71 70.32 8.54
C ASP A 608 13.65 71.42 7.48
N ARG A 609 13.95 71.05 6.23
CA ARG A 609 13.76 71.90 5.05
C ARG A 609 12.65 71.34 4.17
N LEU A 610 11.53 72.05 4.12
CA LEU A 610 10.34 71.65 3.38
C LEU A 610 10.17 72.51 2.13
N ASP A 611 10.00 71.86 0.98
CA ASP A 611 9.67 72.47 -0.30
C ASP A 611 8.55 71.64 -0.93
N GLY A 612 7.31 72.17 -0.93
CA GLY A 612 6.17 71.52 -1.58
C GLY A 612 6.36 71.44 -3.09
N GLY A 613 6.90 72.51 -3.67
CA GLY A 613 7.11 72.62 -5.10
C GLY A 613 5.90 73.23 -5.80
N SER A 614 5.53 72.71 -6.97
CA SER A 614 4.43 73.25 -7.76
C SER A 614 3.13 72.48 -7.52
N GLY A 615 2.07 73.18 -7.12
CA GLY A 615 0.79 72.57 -6.76
C GLY A 615 0.26 73.21 -5.49
N ASP A 616 -0.87 72.76 -4.97
CA ASP A 616 -1.45 73.35 -3.76
C ASP A 616 -1.07 72.50 -2.54
N ASP A 617 0.03 72.86 -1.88
CA ASP A 617 0.67 72.00 -0.89
C ASP A 617 0.26 72.29 0.56
N LYS A 618 0.38 71.28 1.43
CA LYS A 618 0.33 71.45 2.90
C LYS A 618 1.65 71.09 3.52
N LEU A 619 2.27 72.08 4.17
CA LEU A 619 3.59 71.94 4.77
C LEU A 619 3.51 72.08 6.28
N LYS A 620 4.20 71.19 7.00
CA LYS A 620 4.25 71.20 8.47
C LYS A 620 5.60 70.69 8.98
N GLY A 621 6.43 71.57 9.52
CA GLY A 621 7.74 71.21 10.06
C GLY A 621 7.67 70.35 11.34
N ASP A 622 6.64 70.56 12.16
CA ASP A 622 6.47 69.96 13.48
C ASP A 622 7.44 70.53 14.53
N ARG A 623 8.50 69.81 14.96
CA ARG A 623 9.38 70.25 16.05
C ARG A 623 10.78 70.51 15.55
N GLY A 624 11.22 71.76 15.65
CA GLY A 624 12.60 72.18 15.42
C GLY A 624 12.61 73.54 14.75
N ALA A 625 13.79 74.02 14.38
CA ALA A 625 13.88 75.27 13.62
C ALA A 625 13.72 74.96 12.13
N ASP A 626 12.49 75.02 11.64
CA ASP A 626 12.14 74.54 10.31
C ASP A 626 12.22 75.64 9.26
N THR A 627 12.57 75.27 8.03
CA THR A 627 12.64 76.19 6.89
C THR A 627 11.65 75.78 5.80
N TYR A 628 10.67 76.64 5.55
CA TYR A 628 9.67 76.44 4.51
C TYR A 628 10.05 77.25 3.27
N THR A 629 10.27 76.58 2.15
CA THR A 629 10.56 77.23 0.87
C THR A 629 9.26 77.60 0.20
N LEU A 630 9.06 78.88 -0.12
CA LEU A 630 7.88 79.31 -0.86
C LEU A 630 8.03 78.99 -2.34
N SER A 631 7.04 78.29 -2.87
CA SER A 631 7.00 77.83 -4.25
C SER A 631 5.71 78.30 -4.93
N ARG A 632 5.48 77.88 -6.18
CA ARG A 632 4.32 78.34 -6.96
C ARG A 632 3.11 77.47 -6.65
N GLY A 633 2.03 78.06 -6.17
CA GLY A 633 0.87 77.30 -5.71
C GLY A 633 0.05 78.06 -4.67
N ASP A 634 -1.14 77.56 -4.37
CA ASP A 634 -1.94 77.98 -3.22
C ASP A 634 -1.60 77.10 -2.00
N ASP A 635 -0.47 77.39 -1.34
CA ASP A 635 0.08 76.57 -0.25
C ASP A 635 -0.48 76.95 1.13
N VAL A 636 -0.47 75.98 2.05
CA VAL A 636 -0.80 76.17 3.46
C VAL A 636 0.33 75.67 4.35
N ILE A 637 0.89 76.58 5.15
CA ILE A 637 1.86 76.25 6.20
C ILE A 637 1.13 76.18 7.54
N ILE A 638 1.29 75.04 8.22
CA ILE A 638 0.62 74.73 9.49
C ILE A 638 1.65 74.69 10.61
N GLY A 639 1.41 75.43 11.69
CA GLY A 639 2.23 75.37 12.89
C GLY A 639 3.53 76.18 12.84
N PHE A 640 3.60 77.21 11.99
CA PHE A 640 4.74 78.12 11.92
C PHE A 640 5.03 78.75 13.30
N SER A 641 6.25 78.59 13.80
CA SER A 641 6.61 78.85 15.19
C SER A 641 7.76 79.85 15.33
N PHE A 642 7.45 81.08 15.74
CA PHE A 642 8.47 82.07 16.11
C PHE A 642 9.33 81.62 17.30
N ALA A 643 8.77 80.78 18.19
CA ALA A 643 9.46 80.30 19.38
C ALA A 643 10.52 79.25 19.05
N GLU A 644 10.29 78.45 18.01
CA GLU A 644 11.22 77.42 17.54
C GLU A 644 12.21 77.97 16.49
N ASN A 645 12.01 79.21 16.04
CA ASN A 645 12.80 79.93 15.02
C ASN A 645 12.57 79.44 13.59
N ASP A 646 11.31 79.14 13.26
CA ASP A 646 10.93 78.82 11.89
C ASP A 646 11.23 79.96 10.94
N ARG A 647 11.59 79.60 9.71
CA ARG A 647 12.01 80.50 8.65
C ARG A 647 11.17 80.29 7.40
N ILE A 648 10.88 81.39 6.72
CA ILE A 648 10.36 81.39 5.35
C ILE A 648 11.52 81.66 4.41
N SER A 649 11.78 80.74 3.50
CA SER A 649 12.81 80.88 2.47
C SER A 649 12.15 81.26 1.14
N VAL A 650 12.59 82.36 0.55
CA VAL A 650 12.05 82.86 -0.72
C VAL A 650 13.19 83.21 -1.68
N GLY A 651 12.99 82.99 -2.98
CA GLY A 651 14.02 83.28 -3.97
C GLY A 651 14.41 84.77 -4.04
N ASP A 652 15.68 85.03 -4.31
CA ASP A 652 16.23 86.37 -4.51
C ASP A 652 15.41 87.20 -5.53
N GLY A 653 15.06 88.43 -5.14
CA GLY A 653 14.32 89.37 -6.00
C GLY A 653 12.80 89.18 -6.02
N VAL A 654 12.24 88.25 -5.24
CA VAL A 654 10.80 88.13 -5.04
C VAL A 654 10.31 89.18 -4.04
N GLU A 655 9.38 90.05 -4.46
CA GLU A 655 8.71 91.00 -3.55
C GLU A 655 7.43 90.39 -2.97
N LEU A 656 7.45 90.05 -1.68
CA LEU A 656 6.28 89.50 -0.98
C LEU A 656 5.32 90.61 -0.53
N SER A 657 4.05 90.45 -0.86
CA SER A 657 2.93 91.21 -0.31
C SER A 657 2.24 90.41 0.78
N LEU A 658 2.24 90.96 2.01
CA LEU A 658 1.68 90.32 3.20
C LEU A 658 0.29 90.90 3.50
N THR A 659 -0.73 90.06 3.61
CA THR A 659 -2.10 90.45 3.92
C THR A 659 -2.63 89.63 5.09
N GLN A 660 -3.09 90.29 6.16
CA GLN A 660 -3.79 89.60 7.25
C GLN A 660 -5.20 89.24 6.78
N VAL A 661 -5.59 87.99 6.93
CA VAL A 661 -6.93 87.47 6.61
C VAL A 661 -7.47 86.69 7.81
N GLY A 662 -8.30 87.34 8.63
CA GLY A 662 -8.69 86.74 9.91
C GLY A 662 -7.47 86.55 10.81
N ASP A 663 -7.30 85.35 11.35
CA ASP A 663 -6.16 84.98 12.20
C ASP A 663 -4.95 84.48 11.38
N ASP A 664 -5.10 84.35 10.05
CA ASP A 664 -4.07 83.83 9.15
C ASP A 664 -3.33 84.94 8.39
N LEU A 665 -2.07 84.68 8.04
CA LEU A 665 -1.24 85.59 7.24
C LEU A 665 -1.06 85.04 5.83
N LEU A 666 -1.56 85.78 4.83
CA LEU A 666 -1.40 85.45 3.43
C LEU A 666 -0.16 86.17 2.85
N LEU A 667 0.80 85.39 2.33
CA LEU A 667 1.97 85.84 1.60
C LEU A 667 1.72 85.65 0.11
N THR A 668 1.91 86.73 -0.67
CA THR A 668 1.67 86.69 -2.12
C THR A 668 2.83 87.29 -2.90
N ALA A 669 3.21 86.65 -4.00
CA ALA A 669 4.09 87.17 -5.04
C ALA A 669 3.69 86.59 -6.41
N ASP A 670 4.47 86.82 -7.47
CA ASP A 670 4.13 86.32 -8.82
C ASP A 670 4.09 84.78 -8.87
N GLY A 671 2.88 84.23 -8.77
CA GLY A 671 2.61 82.79 -8.76
C GLY A 671 2.76 82.10 -7.40
N ILE A 672 3.11 82.83 -6.33
CA ILE A 672 3.22 82.32 -4.95
C ILE A 672 2.03 82.82 -4.15
N HIS A 673 1.27 81.91 -3.53
CA HIS A 673 0.13 82.22 -2.68
C HIS A 673 0.15 81.32 -1.44
N THR A 674 0.88 81.70 -0.40
CA THR A 674 1.05 80.86 0.79
C THR A 674 0.30 81.44 1.98
N THR A 675 -0.58 80.65 2.58
CA THR A 675 -1.26 80.99 3.83
C THR A 675 -0.53 80.37 5.01
N LEU A 676 -0.05 81.21 5.93
CA LEU A 676 0.43 80.77 7.24
C LEU A 676 -0.75 80.81 8.21
N LEU A 677 -1.14 79.63 8.73
CA LEU A 677 -2.26 79.54 9.67
C LEU A 677 -1.89 80.08 11.05
N ASP A 678 -2.81 80.82 11.67
CA ASP A 678 -2.68 81.38 13.02
C ASP A 678 -1.43 82.28 13.23
N VAL A 679 -1.00 83.01 12.19
CA VAL A 679 0.14 83.92 12.23
C VAL A 679 -0.30 85.39 12.13
N ASP A 680 0.14 86.22 13.07
CA ASP A 680 -0.09 87.68 13.04
C ASP A 680 0.98 88.41 12.21
N LYS A 681 0.53 89.29 11.32
CA LYS A 681 1.38 90.09 10.43
C LYS A 681 2.41 90.95 11.17
N VAL A 682 2.04 91.51 12.33
CA VAL A 682 2.94 92.39 13.10
C VAL A 682 4.03 91.55 13.75
N GLU A 683 3.69 90.40 14.31
CA GLU A 683 4.67 89.46 14.88
C GLU A 683 5.63 88.95 13.80
N PHE A 684 5.09 88.55 12.64
CA PHE A 684 5.89 88.10 11.49
C PHE A 684 6.89 89.16 11.02
N PHE A 685 6.49 90.43 10.97
CA PHE A 685 7.37 91.52 10.56
C PHE A 685 8.46 91.84 11.60
N VAL A 686 8.16 91.68 12.90
CA VAL A 686 9.13 91.96 13.97
C VAL A 686 10.13 90.81 14.14
N ALA A 687 9.71 89.58 13.88
CA ALA A 687 10.54 88.39 14.08
C ALA A 687 11.65 88.21 13.04
N ASP A 688 11.61 88.95 11.92
CA ASP A 688 12.60 88.92 10.84
C ASP A 688 12.89 87.48 10.38
N VAL A 689 11.82 86.77 9.99
CA VAL A 689 11.83 85.32 9.69
C VAL A 689 11.95 84.98 8.21
N VAL A 690 12.10 85.97 7.33
CA VAL A 690 12.18 85.77 5.88
C VAL A 690 13.64 85.79 5.43
N ASP A 691 14.11 84.65 4.94
CA ASP A 691 15.43 84.49 4.33
C ASP A 691 15.29 84.55 2.80
N PHE A 692 16.01 85.49 2.18
CA PHE A 692 16.16 85.57 0.73
C PHE A 692 17.35 84.72 0.30
N ILE A 693 17.12 83.76 -0.62
CA ILE A 693 18.10 82.75 -1.05
C ILE A 693 18.47 82.81 -2.53
#